data_AF-A0A499V1H2-F1
#
_entry.id   AF-A0A499V1H2-F1
#
_cell.length_a   1.000
_cell.length_b   1.000
_cell.length_c   1.000
_cell.angle_alpha   90.00
_cell.angle_beta   90.00
_cell.angle_gamma   90.00
#
_symmetry.space_group_name_H-M   'P 1'
#
loop_
_entity.id
_entity.type
_entity.pdbx_description
1 polymer ?
#
loop_
_entity_poly.entity_id
_entity_poly.type
_entity_poly.pdbx_seq_one_letter_code
_entity_poly.pdbx_strand_id
1 'polypeptide(L)'
;MRHVRETVRFADGLDTLRGLGVSTFLELGPDATLTALADGDGLPVLRPDRPESLTAMAALGGLYVRGVEVDWAAVFPGARRVDLPTYAFQRERFWLEPISDQPATSAVDAAFWDAVERGEFGSFGIDAEQSLSAALPALAAWRRVRQEQSVIDGWRYRLGWAPIPGVSEESVLTGIWLLVTEPGGGADDLMGAMRAAGAEVRMVTVAEAAELAELAAPETVPAVVGVVSLLPVEETVLLLQTLRTTAPLWCVTRGAVSVADGDVVDPDQAGLWGLGRVIGLEHPDRWGGLIDLPPVVDEGVGAWLCRVLSGGTGEDQVAVRAAGAWGARLRRVAPAADTSAEWRGRGAALVTGGTGALGGHVARWLAGAGVERIVLASRRGAEAPGVAELVAGLEASGAVVSVVACDVADRGEVAALVEGIADLRVVVHAAGVLDDGVLESLTFERIREVMRVKVAGARHLDELTRGRDLDAFVLFSSAAGTLGNAGQGSYAAANAVLDGLAQRRRAEGLVATSVAWGAWADSGMGAAQRQLPGMPPDLAIAALQQSLVADETTMMVADVEWSSFGSRYTAVRPSPLLSELLTIATPPMEPVEEFATRLRGMSRIERDRAVLELVRTHVAAVLGHAKPSSVDPSRTFQEVGFDSLTAVELRNRLATATGVPFPASVIFDYPTTAALADHVRAQLLQGETEDDTTSVLDELNRLEAVLSDLSPSDVAGAEVAAKIKSLLSHWGAATDRDIELDSATDEEMFDLLGKEFGIS
;
A
#
# COMPACT_ATOMS: atom_id res chain seq x y z
N MET A 1 -16.72 -33.66 -64.91
CA MET A 1 -17.06 -32.51 -64.05
C MET A 1 -18.02 -31.58 -64.80
N ARG A 2 -19.34 -31.71 -64.58
CA ARG A 2 -20.36 -30.80 -65.16
C ARG A 2 -20.21 -29.35 -64.69
N HIS A 3 -19.57 -29.15 -63.53
CA HIS A 3 -19.41 -27.86 -62.86
C HIS A 3 -18.41 -26.92 -63.57
N VAL A 4 -17.69 -27.40 -64.58
CA VAL A 4 -16.84 -26.54 -65.44
C VAL A 4 -17.66 -25.89 -66.56
N ARG A 5 -18.91 -26.34 -66.79
CA ARG A 5 -19.77 -25.90 -67.90
C ARG A 5 -21.17 -25.46 -67.48
N GLU A 6 -21.56 -25.68 -66.23
CA GLU A 6 -22.89 -25.37 -65.70
C GLU A 6 -22.75 -24.55 -64.41
N THR A 7 -23.73 -23.67 -64.13
CA THR A 7 -23.74 -22.80 -62.95
C THR A 7 -23.62 -23.60 -61.66
N VAL A 8 -22.70 -23.20 -60.77
CA VAL A 8 -22.53 -23.82 -59.45
C VAL A 8 -23.71 -23.46 -58.56
N ARG A 9 -24.59 -24.43 -58.31
CA ARG A 9 -25.81 -24.29 -57.50
C ARG A 9 -25.54 -24.35 -56.00
N PHE A 10 -24.62 -23.50 -55.51
CA PHE A 10 -24.18 -23.50 -54.11
C PHE A 10 -25.31 -23.17 -53.13
N ALA A 11 -26.09 -22.11 -53.43
CA ALA A 11 -27.24 -21.72 -52.62
C ALA A 11 -28.30 -22.82 -52.52
N ASP A 12 -28.68 -23.45 -53.65
CA ASP A 12 -29.63 -24.58 -53.64
C ASP A 12 -29.12 -25.77 -52.80
N GLY A 13 -27.80 -25.98 -52.78
CA GLY A 13 -27.15 -27.01 -51.96
C GLY A 13 -27.26 -26.70 -50.47
N LEU A 14 -27.01 -25.46 -50.06
CA LEU A 14 -27.20 -25.02 -48.68
C LEU A 14 -28.66 -25.13 -48.25
N ASP A 15 -29.61 -24.68 -49.07
CA ASP A 15 -31.04 -24.75 -48.76
C ASP A 15 -31.53 -26.20 -48.63
N THR A 16 -31.00 -27.10 -49.45
CA THR A 16 -31.28 -28.54 -49.32
C THR A 16 -30.75 -29.10 -48.00
N LEU A 17 -29.51 -28.76 -47.62
CA LEU A 17 -28.90 -29.22 -46.37
C LEU A 17 -29.61 -28.65 -45.14
N ARG A 18 -30.03 -27.38 -45.18
CA ARG A 18 -30.89 -26.76 -44.17
C ARG A 18 -32.23 -27.48 -44.04
N GLY A 19 -32.85 -27.83 -45.17
CA GLY A 19 -34.07 -28.64 -45.19
C GLY A 19 -33.91 -30.05 -44.59
N LEU A 20 -32.67 -30.57 -44.55
CA LEU A 20 -32.31 -31.82 -43.89
C LEU A 20 -31.88 -31.64 -42.42
N GLY A 21 -31.98 -30.43 -41.87
CA GLY A 21 -31.66 -30.12 -40.47
C GLY A 21 -30.20 -29.77 -40.20
N VAL A 22 -29.38 -29.57 -41.23
CA VAL A 22 -28.00 -29.10 -41.06
C VAL A 22 -28.00 -27.60 -40.81
N SER A 23 -27.51 -27.18 -39.65
CA SER A 23 -27.48 -25.79 -39.20
C SER A 23 -26.08 -25.19 -39.10
N THR A 24 -25.03 -25.98 -39.35
CA THR A 24 -23.64 -25.52 -39.25
C THR A 24 -22.80 -26.09 -40.38
N PHE A 25 -22.06 -25.23 -41.07
CA PHE A 25 -21.20 -25.59 -42.20
C PHE A 25 -19.75 -25.23 -41.87
N LEU A 26 -18.82 -26.12 -42.23
CA LEU A 26 -17.39 -25.93 -42.03
C LEU A 26 -16.69 -25.82 -43.38
N GLU A 27 -15.97 -24.72 -43.61
CA GLU A 27 -15.20 -24.51 -44.83
C GLU A 27 -13.74 -24.90 -44.63
N LEU A 28 -13.26 -25.82 -45.48
CA LEU A 28 -11.88 -26.27 -45.57
C LEU A 28 -11.19 -25.66 -46.80
N GLY A 29 -11.29 -24.34 -46.94
CA GLY A 29 -10.73 -23.57 -48.05
C GLY A 29 -9.80 -22.46 -47.54
N PRO A 30 -8.74 -22.09 -48.28
CA PRO A 30 -7.71 -21.16 -47.81
C PRO A 30 -8.23 -19.73 -47.60
N ASP A 31 -9.25 -19.31 -48.35
CA ASP A 31 -9.70 -17.90 -48.41
C ASP A 31 -11.06 -17.65 -47.75
N ALA A 32 -11.64 -18.65 -47.07
CA ALA A 32 -12.92 -18.54 -46.36
C ALA A 32 -14.10 -17.94 -47.19
N THR A 33 -14.05 -18.09 -48.51
CA THR A 33 -14.96 -17.41 -49.44
C THR A 33 -16.38 -17.96 -49.37
N LEU A 34 -16.52 -19.27 -49.13
CA LEU A 34 -17.83 -19.92 -49.05
C LEU A 34 -18.54 -19.61 -47.73
N THR A 35 -17.80 -19.32 -46.67
CA THR A 35 -18.33 -19.00 -45.35
C THR A 35 -19.15 -17.71 -45.39
N ALA A 36 -18.69 -16.69 -46.11
CA ALA A 36 -19.44 -15.45 -46.31
C ALA A 36 -20.76 -15.68 -47.04
N LEU A 37 -20.84 -16.71 -47.88
CA LEU A 37 -22.02 -17.08 -48.66
C LEU A 37 -22.98 -18.01 -47.89
N ALA A 38 -22.61 -18.46 -46.69
CA ALA A 38 -23.40 -19.36 -45.85
C ALA A 38 -24.31 -18.63 -44.83
N ASP A 39 -24.53 -17.32 -44.99
CA ASP A 39 -25.48 -16.49 -44.24
C ASP A 39 -25.40 -16.65 -42.71
N GLY A 40 -24.16 -16.65 -42.17
CA GLY A 40 -23.88 -16.78 -40.74
C GLY A 40 -23.70 -18.21 -40.24
N ASP A 41 -24.13 -19.23 -41.00
CA ASP A 41 -24.06 -20.65 -40.61
C ASP A 41 -22.68 -21.29 -40.89
N GLY A 42 -21.77 -20.57 -41.56
CA GLY A 42 -20.43 -21.04 -41.92
C GLY A 42 -19.34 -20.74 -40.89
N LEU A 43 -18.36 -21.63 -40.76
CA LEU A 43 -17.12 -21.44 -40.00
C LEU A 43 -15.91 -21.78 -40.90
N PRO A 44 -14.91 -20.89 -41.03
CA PRO A 44 -13.72 -21.18 -41.82
C PRO A 44 -12.62 -21.78 -40.95
N VAL A 45 -11.96 -22.83 -41.43
CA VAL A 45 -10.83 -23.47 -40.73
C VAL A 45 -9.50 -22.84 -41.09
N LEU A 46 -9.33 -22.41 -42.34
CA LEU A 46 -8.08 -21.85 -42.86
C LEU A 46 -8.27 -20.38 -43.22
N ARG A 47 -7.24 -19.56 -42.93
CA ARG A 47 -7.12 -18.17 -43.38
C ARG A 47 -5.66 -17.87 -43.70
N PRO A 48 -5.33 -17.16 -44.79
CA PRO A 48 -3.95 -17.02 -45.25
C PRO A 48 -3.10 -16.14 -44.31
N ASP A 49 -3.72 -15.13 -43.68
CA ASP A 49 -3.04 -14.14 -42.83
C ASP A 49 -3.05 -14.50 -41.32
N ARG A 50 -3.30 -15.77 -40.96
CA ARG A 50 -3.39 -16.20 -39.56
C ARG A 50 -2.71 -17.55 -39.31
N PRO A 51 -2.13 -17.78 -38.12
CA PRO A 51 -1.56 -19.08 -37.77
C PRO A 51 -2.60 -20.20 -37.83
N GLU A 52 -2.30 -21.27 -38.55
CA GLU A 52 -3.22 -22.40 -38.79
C GLU A 52 -3.72 -23.06 -37.50
N SER A 53 -2.85 -23.21 -36.50
CA SER A 53 -3.22 -23.77 -35.19
C SER A 53 -4.30 -22.94 -34.48
N LEU A 54 -4.21 -21.61 -34.60
CA LEU A 54 -5.15 -20.68 -33.99
C LEU A 54 -6.49 -20.66 -34.73
N THR A 55 -6.48 -20.69 -36.07
CA THR A 55 -7.73 -20.74 -36.86
C THR A 55 -8.43 -22.08 -36.73
N ALA A 56 -7.70 -23.20 -36.67
CA ALA A 56 -8.26 -24.51 -36.42
C ALA A 56 -8.90 -24.61 -35.03
N MET A 57 -8.22 -24.13 -33.98
CA MET A 57 -8.79 -24.11 -32.63
C MET A 57 -10.00 -23.19 -32.51
N ALA A 58 -9.98 -22.03 -33.17
CA ALA A 58 -11.14 -21.13 -33.22
C ALA A 58 -12.34 -21.77 -33.94
N ALA A 59 -12.12 -22.52 -35.02
CA ALA A 59 -13.16 -23.25 -35.73
C ALA A 59 -13.76 -24.38 -34.86
N LEU A 60 -12.92 -25.15 -34.15
CA LEU A 60 -13.39 -26.18 -33.20
C LEU A 60 -14.19 -25.57 -32.05
N GLY A 61 -13.75 -24.45 -31.49
CA GLY A 61 -14.51 -23.70 -30.48
C GLY A 61 -15.85 -23.19 -31.01
N GLY A 62 -15.86 -22.67 -32.24
CA GLY A 62 -17.08 -22.22 -32.91
C GLY A 62 -18.09 -23.35 -33.16
N LEU A 63 -17.61 -24.53 -33.57
CA LEU A 63 -18.43 -25.74 -33.72
C LEU A 63 -19.05 -26.15 -32.39
N TYR A 64 -18.25 -26.17 -31.32
CA TYR A 64 -18.71 -26.52 -29.97
C TYR A 64 -19.78 -25.57 -29.44
N VAL A 65 -19.61 -24.25 -29.62
CA VAL A 65 -20.62 -23.25 -29.21
C VAL A 65 -21.92 -23.39 -30.01
N ARG A 66 -21.85 -23.87 -31.25
CA ARG A 66 -23.03 -24.18 -32.08
C ARG A 66 -23.65 -25.54 -31.77
N GLY A 67 -23.17 -26.24 -30.74
CA GLY A 67 -23.72 -27.51 -30.25
C GLY A 67 -23.19 -28.75 -30.97
N VAL A 68 -22.13 -28.63 -31.77
CA VAL A 68 -21.44 -29.80 -32.35
C VAL A 68 -20.56 -30.43 -31.27
N GLU A 69 -20.73 -31.72 -31.02
CA GLU A 69 -19.85 -32.43 -30.08
C GLU A 69 -18.42 -32.50 -30.61
N VAL A 70 -17.47 -32.03 -29.80
CA VAL A 70 -16.03 -32.08 -30.08
C VAL A 70 -15.38 -32.97 -29.03
N ASP A 71 -14.61 -33.97 -29.49
CA ASP A 71 -13.81 -34.80 -28.60
C ASP A 71 -12.56 -34.03 -28.12
N TRP A 72 -12.75 -33.23 -27.07
CA TRP A 72 -11.65 -32.46 -26.48
C TRP A 72 -10.55 -33.33 -25.86
N ALA A 73 -10.83 -34.59 -25.53
CA ALA A 73 -9.81 -35.49 -24.99
C ALA A 73 -8.82 -35.93 -26.08
N ALA A 74 -9.29 -36.08 -27.33
CA ALA A 74 -8.43 -36.31 -28.48
C ALA A 74 -7.62 -35.05 -28.87
N VAL A 75 -8.21 -33.86 -28.74
CA VAL A 75 -7.54 -32.58 -29.07
C VAL A 75 -6.46 -32.23 -28.04
N PHE A 76 -6.69 -32.50 -26.76
CA PHE A 76 -5.73 -32.24 -25.68
C PHE A 76 -5.50 -33.47 -24.78
N PRO A 77 -4.70 -34.45 -25.23
CA PRO A 77 -4.37 -35.63 -24.43
C PRO A 77 -3.69 -35.25 -23.11
N GLY A 78 -4.25 -35.66 -21.98
CA GLY A 78 -3.72 -35.39 -20.64
C GLY A 78 -4.04 -34.02 -20.05
N ALA A 79 -4.78 -33.16 -20.75
CA ALA A 79 -5.20 -31.87 -20.21
C ALA A 79 -6.37 -32.01 -19.22
N ARG A 80 -6.41 -31.11 -18.23
CA ARG A 80 -7.50 -31.02 -17.26
C ARG A 80 -8.55 -30.03 -17.76
N ARG A 81 -9.83 -30.43 -17.79
CA ARG A 81 -10.94 -29.51 -18.03
C ARG A 81 -11.16 -28.63 -16.80
N VAL A 82 -11.33 -27.34 -17.01
CA VAL A 82 -11.68 -26.36 -15.99
C VAL A 82 -13.03 -25.75 -16.37
N ASP A 83 -13.87 -25.49 -15.39
CA ASP A 83 -15.16 -24.84 -15.63
C ASP A 83 -14.95 -23.36 -15.97
N LEU A 84 -15.68 -22.87 -16.97
CA LEU A 84 -15.74 -21.44 -17.27
C LEU A 84 -16.95 -20.82 -16.54
N PRO A 85 -16.85 -19.58 -16.05
CA PRO A 85 -17.97 -18.90 -15.41
C PRO A 85 -19.19 -18.82 -16.33
N THR A 86 -20.37 -19.11 -15.80
CA THR A 86 -21.64 -19.01 -16.55
C THR A 86 -22.13 -17.56 -16.72
N TYR A 87 -21.38 -16.58 -16.20
CA TYR A 87 -21.75 -15.17 -16.19
C TYR A 87 -20.67 -14.28 -16.84
N ALA A 88 -21.05 -13.55 -17.90
CA ALA A 88 -20.15 -12.80 -18.78
C ALA A 88 -19.37 -11.64 -18.13
N PHE A 89 -19.60 -11.33 -16.85
CA PHE A 89 -18.94 -10.25 -16.10
C PHE A 89 -18.11 -10.73 -14.92
N GLN A 90 -18.00 -12.04 -14.69
CA GLN A 90 -17.10 -12.61 -13.68
C GLN A 90 -15.69 -12.69 -14.29
N ARG A 91 -14.88 -11.64 -14.11
CA ARG A 91 -13.52 -11.54 -14.66
C ARG A 91 -12.47 -12.05 -13.68
N GLU A 92 -12.42 -13.36 -13.47
CA GLU A 92 -11.20 -14.03 -13.00
C GLU A 92 -10.33 -14.42 -14.21
N ARG A 93 -9.02 -14.16 -14.12
CA ARG A 93 -8.05 -14.53 -15.15
C ARG A 93 -7.73 -16.03 -15.02
N PHE A 94 -8.17 -16.83 -15.99
CA PHE A 94 -7.90 -18.29 -16.03
C PHE A 94 -6.93 -18.72 -17.14
N TRP A 95 -6.27 -17.78 -17.82
CA TRP A 95 -5.19 -18.14 -18.74
C TRP A 95 -4.02 -18.73 -17.95
N LEU A 96 -3.42 -19.80 -18.47
CA LEU A 96 -2.12 -20.29 -18.00
C LEU A 96 -1.13 -19.13 -18.10
N GLU A 97 -0.84 -18.49 -16.97
CA GLU A 97 0.29 -17.57 -16.88
C GLU A 97 1.55 -18.36 -17.25
N PRO A 98 2.46 -17.78 -18.05
CA PRO A 98 3.73 -18.43 -18.32
C PRO A 98 4.40 -18.67 -16.97
N ILE A 99 4.61 -19.96 -16.66
CA ILE A 99 5.34 -20.38 -15.46
C ILE A 99 6.68 -19.63 -15.50
N SER A 100 6.86 -18.67 -14.60
CA SER A 100 8.12 -17.95 -14.46
C SER A 100 9.15 -18.93 -13.92
N ASP A 101 10.00 -19.43 -14.81
CA ASP A 101 11.05 -20.41 -14.53
C ASP A 101 10.59 -21.69 -13.84
N GLN A 102 11.30 -22.79 -14.08
CA GLN A 102 11.12 -23.97 -13.25
C GLN A 102 11.34 -23.56 -11.79
N PRO A 103 10.45 -23.91 -10.85
CA PRO A 103 10.79 -23.73 -9.45
C PRO A 103 12.04 -24.58 -9.23
N ALA A 104 13.15 -23.91 -8.88
CA ALA A 104 14.07 -24.48 -7.92
C ALA A 104 13.19 -25.16 -6.86
N THR A 105 13.34 -26.47 -6.68
CA THR A 105 12.57 -27.30 -5.74
C THR A 105 12.10 -26.45 -4.57
N SER A 106 10.78 -26.28 -4.39
CA SER A 106 10.28 -25.48 -3.27
C SER A 106 11.01 -25.93 -2.00
N ALA A 107 11.39 -25.02 -1.09
CA ALA A 107 12.16 -25.40 0.09
C ALA A 107 11.48 -26.57 0.87
N VAL A 108 10.15 -26.66 0.77
CA VAL A 108 9.33 -27.77 1.24
C VAL A 108 9.61 -29.09 0.51
N ASP A 109 9.68 -29.09 -0.83
CA ASP A 109 10.01 -30.28 -1.62
C ASP A 109 11.48 -30.70 -1.41
N ALA A 110 12.41 -29.75 -1.26
CA ALA A 110 13.80 -30.06 -0.92
C ALA A 110 13.90 -30.71 0.47
N ALA A 111 13.24 -30.14 1.49
CA ALA A 111 13.19 -30.71 2.83
C ALA A 111 12.52 -32.10 2.85
N PHE A 112 11.52 -32.33 2.00
CA PHE A 112 10.89 -33.64 1.83
C PHE A 112 11.90 -34.68 1.34
N TRP A 113 12.58 -34.40 0.23
CA TRP A 113 13.54 -35.33 -0.36
C TRP A 113 14.74 -35.57 0.56
N ASP A 114 15.23 -34.54 1.24
CA ASP A 114 16.26 -34.64 2.27
C ASP A 114 15.89 -35.63 3.40
N ALA A 115 14.66 -35.54 3.91
CA ALA A 115 14.18 -36.44 4.97
C ALA A 115 13.97 -37.87 4.46
N VAL A 116 13.52 -38.02 3.21
CA VAL A 116 13.42 -39.33 2.53
C VAL A 116 14.79 -39.96 2.34
N GLU A 117 15.79 -39.19 1.88
CA GLU A 117 17.17 -39.65 1.67
C GLU A 117 17.86 -40.04 2.99
N ARG A 118 17.54 -39.33 4.08
CA ARG A 118 18.04 -39.64 5.43
C ARG A 118 17.27 -40.77 6.13
N GLY A 119 16.18 -41.26 5.55
CA GLY A 119 15.36 -42.33 6.14
C GLY A 119 14.63 -41.92 7.42
N GLU A 120 14.31 -40.63 7.59
CA GLU A 120 13.69 -40.07 8.79
C GLU A 120 12.16 -40.28 8.80
N PHE A 121 11.68 -41.52 8.64
CA PHE A 121 10.24 -41.81 8.49
C PHE A 121 9.36 -41.28 9.64
N GLY A 122 9.94 -41.22 10.86
CA GLY A 122 9.28 -40.64 12.03
C GLY A 122 8.90 -39.17 11.88
N SER A 123 9.62 -38.38 11.06
CA SER A 123 9.29 -36.97 10.82
C SER A 123 7.99 -36.79 10.03
N PHE A 124 7.53 -37.83 9.34
CA PHE A 124 6.26 -37.85 8.62
C PHE A 124 5.11 -38.44 9.45
N GLY A 125 5.39 -38.92 10.68
CA GLY A 125 4.42 -39.64 11.49
C GLY A 125 4.07 -41.03 10.94
N ILE A 126 5.00 -41.65 10.20
CA ILE A 126 4.81 -42.92 9.50
C ILE A 126 5.77 -43.95 10.07
N ASP A 127 5.29 -45.18 10.25
CA ASP A 127 6.12 -46.32 10.61
C ASP A 127 6.71 -46.96 9.35
N ALA A 128 7.96 -47.41 9.40
CA ALA A 128 8.66 -48.01 8.27
C ALA A 128 7.95 -49.27 7.71
N GLU A 129 7.14 -49.94 8.53
CA GLU A 129 6.35 -51.12 8.13
C GLU A 129 4.94 -50.79 7.59
N GLN A 130 4.50 -49.52 7.60
CA GLN A 130 3.19 -49.14 7.07
C GLN A 130 3.12 -49.27 5.53
N SER A 131 1.96 -49.68 5.02
CA SER A 131 1.72 -49.70 3.58
C SER A 131 1.64 -48.28 2.99
N LEU A 132 2.04 -48.13 1.73
CA LEU A 132 2.01 -46.83 1.05
C LEU A 132 0.62 -46.19 1.06
N SER A 133 -0.45 -46.98 0.91
CA SER A 133 -1.83 -46.46 0.95
C SER A 133 -2.24 -45.90 2.31
N ALA A 134 -1.69 -46.44 3.41
CA ALA A 134 -1.89 -45.92 4.76
C ALA A 134 -1.00 -44.70 5.06
N ALA A 135 0.18 -44.64 4.44
CA ALA A 135 1.14 -43.55 4.58
C ALA A 135 0.78 -42.29 3.76
N LEU A 136 0.12 -42.43 2.61
CA LEU A 136 -0.20 -41.32 1.70
C LEU A 136 -0.95 -40.15 2.36
N PRO A 137 -1.99 -40.36 3.20
CA PRO A 137 -2.65 -39.27 3.92
C PRO A 137 -1.70 -38.52 4.87
N ALA A 138 -0.80 -39.22 5.55
CA ALA A 138 0.17 -38.62 6.47
C ALA A 138 1.23 -37.79 5.71
N LEU A 139 1.73 -38.29 4.56
CA LEU A 139 2.64 -37.53 3.69
C LEU A 139 1.96 -36.28 3.10
N ALA A 140 0.70 -36.40 2.68
CA ALA A 140 -0.07 -35.27 2.16
C ALA A 140 -0.34 -34.21 3.24
N ALA A 141 -0.67 -34.65 4.47
CA ALA A 141 -0.82 -33.78 5.62
C ALA A 141 0.49 -33.09 5.99
N TRP A 142 1.60 -33.83 6.04
CA TRP A 142 2.94 -33.28 6.29
C TRP A 142 3.31 -32.20 5.26
N ARG A 143 3.09 -32.47 3.96
CA ARG A 143 3.40 -31.50 2.91
C ARG A 143 2.55 -30.25 3.03
N ARG A 144 1.26 -30.40 3.36
CA ARG A 144 0.35 -29.27 3.59
C ARG A 144 0.81 -28.41 4.76
N VAL A 145 1.09 -29.02 5.92
CA VAL A 145 1.60 -28.32 7.11
C VAL A 145 2.90 -27.58 6.79
N ARG A 146 3.82 -28.19 6.03
CA ARG A 146 5.08 -27.56 5.63
C ARG A 146 4.88 -26.40 4.64
N GLN A 147 3.92 -26.50 3.72
CA GLN A 147 3.56 -25.40 2.84
C GLN A 147 2.97 -24.23 3.62
N GLU A 148 2.04 -24.50 4.54
CA GLU A 148 1.46 -23.49 5.43
C GLU A 148 2.53 -22.83 6.31
N GLN A 149 3.45 -23.62 6.88
CA GLN A 149 4.59 -23.13 7.65
C GLN A 149 5.48 -22.22 6.80
N SER A 150 5.82 -22.62 5.57
CA SER A 150 6.65 -21.82 4.67
C SER A 150 6.00 -20.49 4.31
N VAL A 151 4.66 -20.45 4.19
CA VAL A 151 3.91 -19.20 3.98
C VAL A 151 3.99 -18.32 5.22
N ILE A 152 3.74 -18.88 6.41
CA ILE A 152 3.80 -18.15 7.68
C ILE A 152 5.19 -17.59 7.96
N ASP A 153 6.25 -18.37 7.71
CA ASP A 153 7.64 -17.92 7.86
C ASP A 153 7.93 -16.71 6.96
N GLY A 154 7.33 -16.68 5.77
CA GLY A 154 7.36 -15.54 4.85
C GLY A 154 6.66 -14.27 5.37
N TRP A 155 5.81 -14.38 6.39
CA TRP A 155 5.04 -13.27 6.95
C TRP A 155 5.59 -12.72 8.27
N ARG A 156 6.60 -13.38 8.86
CA ARG A 156 7.09 -13.03 10.20
C ARG A 156 8.28 -12.07 10.14
N TYR A 157 8.13 -10.92 10.79
CA TYR A 157 9.14 -9.88 10.87
C TYR A 157 9.34 -9.41 12.30
N ARG A 158 10.56 -8.97 12.60
CA ARG A 158 10.94 -8.38 13.88
C ARG A 158 11.56 -7.01 13.66
N LEU A 159 11.10 -6.03 14.44
CA LEU A 159 11.79 -4.75 14.58
C LEU A 159 13.00 -4.95 15.50
N GLY A 160 14.19 -4.76 14.96
CA GLY A 160 15.47 -4.86 15.67
C GLY A 160 16.30 -3.58 15.53
N TRP A 161 17.49 -3.63 16.11
CA TRP A 161 18.38 -2.48 16.24
C TRP A 161 19.79 -2.83 15.80
N ALA A 162 20.36 -2.04 14.90
CA ALA A 162 21.72 -2.22 14.39
C ALA A 162 22.62 -1.08 14.89
N PRO A 163 23.85 -1.36 15.35
CA PRO A 163 24.76 -0.31 15.81
C PRO A 163 25.09 0.64 14.65
N ILE A 164 24.99 1.95 14.90
CA ILE A 164 25.39 2.99 13.96
C ILE A 164 26.90 3.18 14.11
N PRO A 165 27.69 3.02 13.03
CA PRO A 165 29.13 3.23 13.11
C PRO A 165 29.45 4.67 13.52
N GLY A 166 30.47 4.84 14.36
CA GLY A 166 30.89 6.16 14.80
C GLY A 166 31.31 7.03 13.62
N VAL A 167 30.58 8.12 13.38
CA VAL A 167 30.95 9.14 12.40
C VAL A 167 32.14 9.92 12.97
N SER A 168 33.22 10.05 12.19
CA SER A 168 34.52 10.57 12.68
C SER A 168 34.60 12.09 12.83
N GLU A 169 33.58 12.84 12.39
CA GLU A 169 33.57 14.31 12.47
C GLU A 169 32.86 14.80 13.73
N GLU A 170 33.40 15.85 14.35
CA GLU A 170 32.68 16.62 15.38
C GLU A 170 31.46 17.27 14.73
N SER A 171 30.25 16.88 15.16
CA SER A 171 29.03 17.45 14.63
C SER A 171 28.84 18.87 15.12
N VAL A 172 28.91 19.82 14.19
CA VAL A 172 28.58 21.22 14.44
C VAL A 172 27.13 21.46 14.04
N LEU A 173 26.32 21.89 15.00
CA LEU A 173 24.98 22.42 14.72
C LEU A 173 25.11 23.92 14.48
N THR A 174 24.45 24.42 13.44
CA THR A 174 24.44 25.86 13.12
C THR A 174 23.01 26.37 13.09
N GLY A 175 22.82 27.69 13.18
CA GLY A 175 21.50 28.32 13.05
C GLY A 175 20.59 28.15 14.26
N ILE A 176 19.33 28.55 14.09
CA ILE A 176 18.33 28.54 15.17
C ILE A 176 17.60 27.22 15.21
N TRP A 177 17.58 26.61 16.39
CA TRP A 177 16.82 25.41 16.70
C TRP A 177 15.71 25.71 17.70
N LEU A 178 14.50 25.28 17.39
CA LEU A 178 13.38 25.32 18.34
C LEU A 178 13.37 24.05 19.17
N LEU A 179 13.37 24.18 20.49
CA LEU A 179 13.19 23.08 21.42
C LEU A 179 11.79 23.20 22.02
N VAL A 180 10.86 22.38 21.53
CA VAL A 180 9.45 22.45 21.86
C VAL A 180 9.13 21.48 23.01
N THR A 181 8.62 22.02 24.10
CA THR A 181 8.27 21.26 25.31
C THR A 181 6.92 21.68 25.86
N GLU A 182 6.35 20.87 26.75
CA GLU A 182 5.26 21.33 27.60
C GLU A 182 5.74 22.43 28.57
N PRO A 183 4.84 23.28 29.10
CA PRO A 183 5.18 24.27 30.11
C PRO A 183 5.83 23.61 31.34
N GLY A 184 7.06 24.00 31.66
CA GLY A 184 7.82 23.40 32.76
C GLY A 184 8.46 22.04 32.45
N GLY A 185 8.45 21.61 31.18
CA GLY A 185 9.15 20.42 30.72
C GLY A 185 10.67 20.55 30.87
N GLY A 186 11.30 19.56 31.50
CA GLY A 186 12.75 19.53 31.68
C GLY A 186 13.48 19.10 30.39
N ALA A 187 14.15 20.05 29.74
CA ALA A 187 14.99 19.79 28.56
C ALA A 187 16.33 20.56 28.60
N ASP A 188 16.77 20.93 29.80
CA ASP A 188 18.02 21.68 30.01
C ASP A 188 19.26 20.89 29.57
N ASP A 189 19.23 19.57 29.70
CA ASP A 189 20.29 18.67 29.26
C ASP A 189 20.44 18.66 27.72
N LEU A 190 19.32 18.55 26.98
CA LEU A 190 19.31 18.66 25.52
C LEU A 190 19.75 20.05 25.05
N MET A 191 19.20 21.09 25.68
CA MET A 191 19.55 22.48 25.36
C MET A 191 21.04 22.74 25.58
N GLY A 192 21.60 22.22 26.68
CA GLY A 192 23.02 22.29 26.98
C GLY A 192 23.88 21.58 25.93
N ALA A 193 23.53 20.34 25.57
CA ALA A 193 24.23 19.56 24.54
C ALA A 193 24.21 20.26 23.17
N MET A 194 23.04 20.73 22.72
CA MET A 194 22.88 21.41 21.44
C MET A 194 23.63 22.74 21.38
N ARG A 195 23.63 23.53 22.47
CA ARG A 195 24.43 24.78 22.56
C ARG A 195 25.92 24.50 22.57
N ALA A 196 26.36 23.45 23.26
CA ALA A 196 27.76 23.02 23.24
C ALA A 196 28.22 22.60 21.84
N ALA A 197 27.31 22.06 21.02
CA ALA A 197 27.54 21.73 19.62
C ALA A 197 27.40 22.92 18.64
N GLY A 198 27.08 24.13 19.12
CA GLY A 198 27.05 25.37 18.33
C GLY A 198 25.67 25.91 17.94
N ALA A 199 24.57 25.24 18.32
CA ALA A 199 23.22 25.69 17.98
C ALA A 199 22.76 26.91 18.80
N GLU A 200 22.03 27.83 18.17
CA GLU A 200 21.21 28.82 18.90
C GLU A 200 19.87 28.17 19.27
N VAL A 201 19.74 27.69 20.50
CA VAL A 201 18.53 26.98 20.96
C VAL A 201 17.55 27.93 21.65
N ARG A 202 16.31 27.95 21.15
CA ARG A 202 15.16 28.65 21.74
C ARG A 202 14.15 27.63 22.24
N MET A 203 13.95 27.58 23.56
CA MET A 203 12.89 26.76 24.15
C MET A 203 11.55 27.48 24.02
N VAL A 204 10.55 26.78 23.53
CA VAL A 204 9.21 27.33 23.28
C VAL A 204 8.14 26.29 23.59
N THR A 205 6.95 26.75 23.93
CA THR A 205 5.73 25.94 23.95
C THR A 205 5.11 25.87 22.56
N VAL A 206 4.11 25.00 22.35
CA VAL A 206 3.36 24.93 21.08
C VAL A 206 2.68 26.26 20.75
N ALA A 207 2.15 26.95 21.76
CA ALA A 207 1.51 28.26 21.58
C ALA A 207 2.53 29.33 21.13
N GLU A 208 3.68 29.40 21.78
CA GLU A 208 4.75 30.33 21.40
C GLU A 208 5.34 30.01 20.02
N ALA A 209 5.44 28.72 19.66
CA ALA A 209 5.84 28.31 18.31
C ALA A 209 4.84 28.77 17.24
N ALA A 210 3.54 28.74 17.55
CA ALA A 210 2.49 29.25 16.66
C ALA A 210 2.56 30.78 16.52
N GLU A 211 2.74 31.51 17.62
CA GLU A 211 2.91 32.97 17.59
C GLU A 211 4.14 33.40 16.78
N LEU A 212 5.26 32.69 16.94
CA LEU A 212 6.48 32.92 16.15
C LEU A 212 6.23 32.71 14.64
N ALA A 213 5.38 31.75 14.28
CA ALA A 213 5.00 31.49 12.90
C ALA A 213 4.08 32.58 12.33
N GLU A 214 3.17 33.15 13.12
CA GLU A 214 2.29 34.24 12.70
C GLU A 214 3.01 35.61 12.59
N LEU A 215 3.97 35.86 13.48
CA LEU A 215 4.76 37.10 13.52
C LEU A 215 5.89 37.14 12.47
N ALA A 216 6.22 36.01 11.86
CA ALA A 216 7.27 35.93 10.85
C ALA A 216 6.80 36.55 9.51
N ALA A 217 7.23 37.78 9.22
CA ALA A 217 7.33 38.19 7.83
C ALA A 217 8.42 37.36 7.14
N PRO A 218 8.31 37.02 5.83
CA PRO A 218 9.24 36.12 5.14
C PRO A 218 10.73 36.52 5.22
N GLU A 219 11.03 37.77 5.57
CA GLU A 219 12.38 38.35 5.49
C GLU A 219 13.03 38.70 6.85
N THR A 220 12.32 38.59 7.99
CA THR A 220 12.80 39.20 9.26
C THR A 220 13.14 38.22 10.39
N VAL A 221 12.80 36.93 10.30
CA VAL A 221 13.20 35.92 11.28
C VAL A 221 14.37 35.12 10.71
N PRO A 222 15.49 34.92 11.44
CA PRO A 222 16.53 34.02 10.98
C PRO A 222 15.91 32.63 10.81
N ALA A 223 16.12 32.01 9.64
CA ALA A 223 15.47 30.75 9.29
C ALA A 223 15.72 29.70 10.39
N VAL A 224 14.64 29.19 10.98
CA VAL A 224 14.69 28.01 11.86
C VAL A 224 15.21 26.86 11.02
N VAL A 225 16.28 26.21 11.46
CA VAL A 225 16.92 25.12 10.70
C VAL A 225 16.53 23.74 11.21
N GLY A 226 15.89 23.66 12.38
CA GLY A 226 15.43 22.40 12.95
C GLY A 226 14.51 22.60 14.15
N VAL A 227 13.64 21.63 14.38
CA VAL A 227 12.70 21.61 15.50
C VAL A 227 12.90 20.30 16.26
N VAL A 228 13.13 20.38 17.56
CA VAL A 228 13.25 19.22 18.46
C VAL A 228 12.04 19.26 19.40
N SER A 229 11.24 18.20 19.42
CA SER A 229 10.02 18.10 20.21
C SER A 229 10.14 16.99 21.26
N LEU A 230 9.72 17.26 22.50
CA LEU A 230 9.55 16.27 23.57
C LEU A 230 8.06 16.10 23.94
N LEU A 231 7.17 16.45 23.02
CA LEU A 231 5.74 16.49 23.25
C LEU A 231 5.09 15.09 23.18
N PRO A 232 3.96 14.88 23.88
CA PRO A 232 3.14 13.70 23.68
C PRO A 232 2.52 13.66 22.27
N VAL A 233 1.80 12.57 21.97
CA VAL A 233 1.13 12.31 20.69
C VAL A 233 0.19 13.46 20.31
N GLU A 234 -0.66 13.91 21.22
CA GLU A 234 -1.71 14.90 20.95
C GLU A 234 -1.10 16.29 20.63
N GLU A 235 -0.16 16.73 21.45
CA GLU A 235 0.54 18.00 21.30
C GLU A 235 1.51 18.00 20.11
N THR A 236 2.07 16.84 19.73
CA THR A 236 2.87 16.71 18.50
C THR A 236 2.01 16.90 17.26
N VAL A 237 0.78 16.37 17.25
CA VAL A 237 -0.18 16.63 16.16
C VAL A 237 -0.53 18.12 16.11
N LEU A 238 -0.80 18.75 17.26
CA LEU A 238 -1.05 20.19 17.32
C LEU A 238 0.15 21.00 16.82
N LEU A 239 1.38 20.63 17.21
CA LEU A 239 2.61 21.28 16.73
C LEU A 239 2.69 21.20 15.20
N LEU A 240 2.44 20.04 14.60
CA LEU A 240 2.46 19.91 13.13
C LEU A 240 1.42 20.78 12.43
N GLN A 241 0.24 20.91 13.02
CA GLN A 241 -0.86 21.71 12.48
C GLN A 241 -0.59 23.22 12.58
N THR A 242 0.17 23.66 13.58
CA THR A 242 0.50 25.08 13.82
C THR A 242 1.81 25.51 13.19
N LEU A 243 2.80 24.61 13.09
CA LEU A 243 4.14 24.94 12.62
C LEU A 243 4.13 25.30 11.12
N ARG A 244 4.58 26.52 10.81
CA ARG A 244 4.71 27.05 9.43
C ARG A 244 6.18 27.15 8.98
N THR A 245 7.00 26.16 9.33
CA THR A 245 8.38 26.05 8.82
C THR A 245 8.58 24.77 8.01
N THR A 246 9.53 24.80 7.08
CA THR A 246 10.04 23.64 6.35
C THR A 246 11.17 22.92 7.10
N ALA A 247 11.56 23.42 8.27
CA ALA A 247 12.61 22.82 9.08
C ALA A 247 12.26 21.38 9.52
N PRO A 248 13.24 20.46 9.54
CA PRO A 248 13.01 19.09 9.98
C PRO A 248 12.60 19.02 11.45
N LEU A 249 11.50 18.31 11.71
CA LEU A 249 11.01 17.94 13.02
C LEU A 249 11.66 16.65 13.51
N TRP A 250 12.29 16.72 14.67
CA TRP A 250 12.84 15.59 15.42
C TRP A 250 12.02 15.36 16.68
N CYS A 251 11.39 14.20 16.79
CA CYS A 251 10.66 13.79 17.99
C CYS A 251 11.60 13.01 18.91
N VAL A 252 11.85 13.56 20.10
CA VAL A 252 12.73 12.96 21.11
C VAL A 252 11.90 12.34 22.22
N THR A 253 12.21 11.09 22.53
CA THR A 253 11.58 10.28 23.57
C THR A 253 12.60 9.84 24.60
N ARG A 254 12.13 9.38 25.76
CA ARG A 254 12.99 8.74 26.78
C ARG A 254 12.40 7.38 27.18
N GLY A 255 13.13 6.31 26.88
CA GLY A 255 12.69 4.94 27.15
C GLY A 255 11.52 4.46 26.29
N ALA A 256 11.30 5.01 25.09
CA ALA A 256 10.24 4.53 24.19
C ALA A 256 10.52 3.14 23.61
N VAL A 257 11.78 2.72 23.59
CA VAL A 257 12.24 1.50 22.91
C VAL A 257 13.26 0.75 23.76
N SER A 258 13.37 -0.55 23.53
CA SER A 258 14.40 -1.40 24.14
C SER A 258 15.44 -1.78 23.09
N VAL A 259 16.71 -1.42 23.32
CA VAL A 259 17.85 -1.75 22.45
C VAL A 259 18.97 -2.48 23.19
N ALA A 260 18.93 -2.47 24.53
CA ALA A 260 19.90 -3.14 25.39
C ALA A 260 19.18 -3.89 26.53
N ASP A 261 19.86 -4.92 27.05
CA ASP A 261 19.38 -5.66 28.22
C ASP A 261 19.19 -4.71 29.41
N GLY A 262 18.00 -4.75 30.03
CA GLY A 262 17.65 -3.90 31.17
C GLY A 262 16.97 -2.57 30.82
N ASP A 263 16.82 -2.24 29.53
CA ASP A 263 15.96 -1.13 29.12
C ASP A 263 14.51 -1.39 29.57
N VAL A 264 13.91 -0.44 30.28
CA VAL A 264 12.49 -0.47 30.64
C VAL A 264 11.75 0.50 29.73
N VAL A 265 10.78 -0.04 29.00
CA VAL A 265 10.02 0.73 28.01
C VAL A 265 8.88 1.48 28.67
N ASP A 266 8.77 2.78 28.38
CA ASP A 266 7.59 3.61 28.61
C ASP A 266 6.63 3.48 27.42
N PRO A 267 5.48 2.80 27.59
CA PRO A 267 4.54 2.61 26.50
C PRO A 267 3.94 3.92 25.96
N ASP A 268 3.80 4.98 26.76
CA ASP A 268 3.25 6.25 26.28
C ASP A 268 4.20 6.92 25.29
N GLN A 269 5.50 6.87 25.58
CA GLN A 269 6.57 7.35 24.69
C GLN A 269 6.66 6.50 23.41
N ALA A 270 6.42 5.18 23.50
CA ALA A 270 6.34 4.32 22.32
C ALA A 270 5.23 4.75 21.33
N GLY A 271 4.14 5.33 21.82
CA GLY A 271 3.08 5.90 20.98
C GLY A 271 3.59 6.98 20.02
N LEU A 272 4.57 7.80 20.44
CA LEU A 272 5.16 8.83 19.60
C LEU A 272 5.94 8.24 18.41
N TRP A 273 6.50 7.04 18.56
CA TRP A 273 7.18 6.34 17.47
C TRP A 273 6.22 5.85 16.39
N GLY A 274 5.05 5.33 16.81
CA GLY A 274 3.97 5.00 15.89
C GLY A 274 3.50 6.22 15.11
N LEU A 275 3.26 7.35 15.80
CA LEU A 275 2.90 8.62 15.16
C LEU A 275 4.00 9.11 14.21
N GLY A 276 5.26 9.16 14.66
CA GLY A 276 6.40 9.69 13.91
C GLY A 276 6.63 9.00 12.57
N ARG A 277 6.42 7.68 12.50
CA ARG A 277 6.48 6.95 11.22
C ARG A 277 5.40 7.41 10.25
N VAL A 278 4.20 7.76 10.74
CA VAL A 278 3.14 8.36 9.90
C VAL A 278 3.48 9.79 9.51
N ILE A 279 4.07 10.58 10.41
CA ILE A 279 4.55 11.94 10.09
C ILE A 279 5.55 11.88 8.94
N GLY A 280 6.52 10.95 8.98
CA GLY A 280 7.49 10.76 7.91
C GLY A 280 6.88 10.35 6.56
N LEU A 281 5.70 9.72 6.56
CA LEU A 281 4.97 9.36 5.34
C LEU A 281 4.10 10.52 4.82
N GLU A 282 3.47 11.29 5.71
CA GLU A 282 2.56 12.38 5.32
C GLU A 282 3.28 13.70 5.05
N HIS A 283 4.35 13.99 5.81
CA HIS A 283 5.16 15.22 5.72
C HIS A 283 6.66 14.93 5.57
N PRO A 284 7.08 14.18 4.53
CA PRO A 284 8.48 13.78 4.34
C PRO A 284 9.45 14.96 4.18
N ASP A 285 8.95 16.12 3.73
CA ASP A 285 9.68 17.36 3.53
C ASP A 285 10.05 18.08 4.85
N ARG A 286 9.31 17.80 5.93
CA ARG A 286 9.49 18.43 7.25
C ARG A 286 9.89 17.44 8.33
N TRP A 287 10.23 16.21 7.96
CA TRP A 287 10.49 15.14 8.90
C TRP A 287 11.99 14.86 9.06
N GLY A 288 12.51 15.13 10.26
CA GLY A 288 13.86 14.77 10.68
C GLY A 288 13.93 13.30 11.09
N GLY A 289 13.21 12.93 12.16
CA GLY A 289 13.20 11.57 12.66
C GLY A 289 12.77 11.41 14.12
N LEU A 290 12.98 10.22 14.65
CA LEU A 290 12.73 9.80 16.03
C LEU A 290 14.05 9.50 16.73
N ILE A 291 14.21 10.00 17.95
CA ILE A 291 15.37 9.74 18.80
C ILE A 291 14.89 9.28 20.18
N ASP A 292 15.35 8.13 20.64
CA ASP A 292 15.13 7.68 22.02
C ASP A 292 16.39 7.83 22.86
N LEU A 293 16.26 8.45 24.02
CA LEU A 293 17.35 8.77 24.94
C LEU A 293 17.22 7.97 26.24
N PRO A 294 18.33 7.71 26.95
CA PRO A 294 18.26 7.18 28.31
C PRO A 294 17.71 8.26 29.27
N PRO A 295 17.31 7.87 30.50
CA PRO A 295 16.84 8.83 31.51
C PRO A 295 17.85 9.96 31.79
N VAL A 296 19.15 9.65 31.74
CA VAL A 296 20.25 10.58 32.02
C VAL A 296 21.05 10.83 30.74
N VAL A 297 21.13 12.09 30.30
CA VAL A 297 21.94 12.51 29.15
C VAL A 297 23.30 13.00 29.64
N ASP A 298 24.31 12.16 29.50
CA ASP A 298 25.71 12.57 29.72
C ASP A 298 26.31 13.21 28.46
N GLU A 299 27.59 13.61 28.54
CA GLU A 299 28.31 14.23 27.41
C GLU A 299 28.38 13.32 26.18
N GLY A 300 28.53 12.00 26.36
CA GLY A 300 28.60 11.04 25.27
C GLY A 300 27.26 10.87 24.55
N VAL A 301 26.18 10.79 25.33
CA VAL A 301 24.79 10.76 24.83
C VAL A 301 24.46 12.08 24.12
N GLY A 302 24.84 13.22 24.69
CA GLY A 302 24.63 14.55 24.10
C GLY A 302 25.37 14.73 22.78
N ALA A 303 26.60 14.21 22.66
CA ALA A 303 27.35 14.20 21.41
C ALA A 303 26.67 13.33 20.34
N TRP A 304 26.16 12.14 20.71
CA TRP A 304 25.40 11.30 19.78
C TRP A 304 24.09 11.94 19.33
N LEU A 305 23.35 12.57 20.24
CA LEU A 305 22.16 13.35 19.90
C LEU A 305 22.48 14.38 18.82
N CYS A 306 23.53 15.18 18.99
CA CYS A 306 23.90 16.22 18.02
C CYS A 306 24.37 15.63 16.69
N ARG A 307 25.03 14.47 16.68
CA ARG A 307 25.36 13.74 15.44
C ARG A 307 24.12 13.36 14.65
N VAL A 308 23.11 12.82 15.32
CA VAL A 308 21.84 12.45 14.68
C VAL A 308 21.13 13.70 14.14
N LEU A 309 21.01 14.76 14.95
CA LEU A 309 20.36 16.01 14.54
C LEU A 309 21.04 16.70 13.35
N SER A 310 22.36 16.54 13.20
CA SER A 310 23.11 17.06 12.05
C SER A 310 22.81 16.34 10.73
N GLY A 311 22.12 15.18 10.78
CA GLY A 311 21.82 14.34 9.61
C GLY A 311 22.99 13.46 9.13
N GLY A 312 24.18 13.60 9.72
CA GLY A 312 25.39 12.88 9.29
C GLY A 312 25.34 11.35 9.46
N THR A 313 24.35 10.81 10.16
CA THR A 313 24.16 9.37 10.33
C THR A 313 23.39 8.72 9.18
N GLY A 314 22.59 9.49 8.43
CA GLY A 314 21.64 8.96 7.45
C GLY A 314 20.48 8.16 8.08
N GLU A 315 20.31 8.21 9.40
CA GLU A 315 19.30 7.48 10.15
C GLU A 315 18.20 8.41 10.66
N ASP A 316 16.96 7.92 10.68
CA ASP A 316 15.79 8.67 11.13
C ASP A 316 15.01 8.04 12.28
N GLN A 317 15.48 6.88 12.75
CA GLN A 317 14.88 6.12 13.84
C GLN A 317 16.02 5.58 14.69
N VAL A 318 16.41 6.36 15.69
CA VAL A 318 17.65 6.15 16.45
C VAL A 318 17.38 5.99 17.94
N ALA A 319 18.00 5.01 18.57
CA ALA A 319 18.12 4.93 20.02
C ALA A 319 19.56 5.24 20.42
N VAL A 320 19.75 6.16 21.35
CA VAL A 320 21.06 6.48 21.93
C VAL A 320 21.12 5.88 23.32
N ARG A 321 22.26 5.28 23.68
CA ARG A 321 22.60 4.83 25.04
C ARG A 321 24.05 5.20 25.33
N ALA A 322 24.50 5.00 26.56
CA ALA A 322 25.90 5.25 26.93
C ALA A 322 26.92 4.47 26.07
N ALA A 323 26.54 3.28 25.59
CA ALA A 323 27.41 2.45 24.76
C ALA A 323 27.43 2.84 23.26
N GLY A 324 26.56 3.74 22.78
CA GLY A 324 26.53 4.14 21.38
C GLY A 324 25.16 4.58 20.89
N ALA A 325 24.94 4.47 19.57
CA ALA A 325 23.64 4.69 18.95
C ALA A 325 23.27 3.49 18.06
N TRP A 326 21.97 3.21 17.95
CA TRP A 326 21.43 2.12 17.15
C TRP A 326 20.33 2.64 16.22
N GLY A 327 20.36 2.21 14.96
CA GLY A 327 19.32 2.48 13.97
C GLY A 327 18.32 1.33 13.92
N ALA A 328 17.04 1.65 13.79
CA ALA A 328 15.97 0.67 13.68
C ALA A 328 16.05 -0.11 12.35
N ARG A 329 15.79 -1.42 12.38
CA ARG A 329 15.77 -2.31 11.21
C ARG A 329 14.62 -3.28 11.31
N LEU A 330 13.83 -3.42 10.25
CA LEU A 330 12.84 -4.49 10.14
C LEU A 330 13.50 -5.68 9.44
N ARG A 331 13.38 -6.87 10.03
CA ARG A 331 14.05 -8.09 9.55
C ARG A 331 13.08 -9.25 9.48
N ARG A 332 13.27 -10.15 8.51
CA ARG A 332 12.58 -11.45 8.50
C ARG A 332 13.05 -12.29 9.69
N VAL A 333 12.13 -12.99 10.33
CA VAL A 333 12.49 -13.99 11.35
C VAL A 333 12.84 -15.29 10.66
N ALA A 334 13.97 -15.87 11.03
CA ALA A 334 14.39 -17.15 10.49
C ALA A 334 13.38 -18.25 10.88
N PRO A 335 13.08 -19.21 9.97
CA PRO A 335 12.25 -20.35 10.28
C PRO A 335 12.78 -21.09 11.52
N ALA A 336 11.87 -21.45 12.43
CA ALA A 336 12.24 -22.31 13.55
C ALA A 336 12.54 -23.73 13.03
N ALA A 337 13.61 -24.36 13.54
CA ALA A 337 14.05 -25.68 13.08
C ALA A 337 13.07 -26.82 13.43
N ASP A 338 12.19 -26.61 14.41
CA ASP A 338 11.17 -27.57 14.84
C ASP A 338 9.90 -26.83 15.32
N THR A 339 8.76 -27.06 14.65
CA THR A 339 7.48 -26.41 14.97
C THR A 339 6.39 -27.39 15.38
N SER A 340 6.75 -28.63 15.76
CA SER A 340 5.75 -29.63 16.18
C SER A 340 5.08 -29.31 17.52
N ALA A 341 5.60 -28.33 18.27
CA ALA A 341 5.04 -27.92 19.55
C ALA A 341 3.73 -27.14 19.36
N GLU A 342 2.66 -27.61 19.99
CA GLU A 342 1.38 -26.92 20.07
C GLU A 342 1.30 -26.09 21.34
N TRP A 343 0.80 -24.85 21.22
CA TRP A 343 0.46 -24.06 22.40
C TRP A 343 -0.86 -24.58 22.98
N ARG A 344 -0.89 -24.79 24.31
CA ARG A 344 -2.12 -25.18 25.03
C ARG A 344 -2.36 -24.23 26.19
N GLY A 345 -3.58 -23.72 26.27
CA GLY A 345 -4.03 -22.89 27.38
C GLY A 345 -4.71 -23.73 28.45
N ARG A 346 -4.62 -23.29 29.71
CA ARG A 346 -5.39 -23.86 30.83
C ARG A 346 -6.44 -22.86 31.31
N GLY A 347 -7.36 -23.32 32.15
CA GLY A 347 -8.31 -22.45 32.84
C GLY A 347 -9.23 -21.68 31.89
N ALA A 348 -9.48 -20.42 32.24
CA ALA A 348 -10.35 -19.53 31.48
C ALA A 348 -9.57 -18.51 30.63
N ALA A 349 -10.14 -18.18 29.46
CA ALA A 349 -9.69 -17.09 28.61
C ALA A 349 -10.67 -15.91 28.59
N LEU A 350 -10.13 -14.70 28.60
CA LEU A 350 -10.86 -13.46 28.32
C LEU A 350 -10.44 -12.92 26.94
N VAL A 351 -11.40 -12.75 26.03
CA VAL A 351 -11.19 -12.13 24.72
C VAL A 351 -11.97 -10.82 24.65
N THR A 352 -11.27 -9.68 24.74
CA THR A 352 -11.89 -8.37 24.54
C THR A 352 -11.94 -8.01 23.06
N GLY A 353 -13.01 -7.33 22.64
CA GLY A 353 -13.37 -7.30 21.21
C GLY A 353 -13.82 -8.68 20.70
N GLY A 354 -14.19 -9.59 21.62
CA GLY A 354 -14.41 -11.02 21.34
C GLY A 354 -15.59 -11.31 20.42
N THR A 355 -16.52 -10.36 20.28
CA THR A 355 -17.65 -10.47 19.34
C THR A 355 -17.36 -9.84 17.97
N GLY A 356 -16.13 -9.38 17.72
CA GLY A 356 -15.67 -8.91 16.42
C GLY A 356 -15.13 -10.05 15.55
N ALA A 357 -14.85 -9.78 14.28
CA ALA A 357 -14.36 -10.79 13.33
C ALA A 357 -13.09 -11.50 13.85
N LEU A 358 -12.06 -10.74 14.22
CA LEU A 358 -10.80 -11.28 14.75
C LEU A 358 -11.01 -12.05 16.07
N GLY A 359 -11.79 -11.48 16.99
CA GLY A 359 -12.13 -12.10 18.26
C GLY A 359 -12.82 -13.47 18.10
N GLY A 360 -13.67 -13.62 17.09
CA GLY A 360 -14.31 -14.89 16.77
C GLY A 360 -13.34 -15.97 16.28
N HIS A 361 -12.36 -15.63 15.44
CA HIS A 361 -11.31 -16.58 15.03
C HIS A 361 -10.44 -17.00 16.22
N VAL A 362 -10.05 -16.05 17.07
CA VAL A 362 -9.30 -16.33 18.30
C VAL A 362 -10.09 -17.26 19.23
N ALA A 363 -11.38 -17.01 19.44
CA ALA A 363 -12.22 -17.83 20.30
C ALA A 363 -12.30 -19.29 19.82
N ARG A 364 -12.46 -19.50 18.50
CA ARG A 364 -12.47 -20.85 17.91
C ARG A 364 -11.14 -21.56 18.10
N TRP A 365 -10.04 -20.85 17.92
CA TRP A 365 -8.71 -21.39 18.17
C TRP A 365 -8.49 -21.74 19.63
N LEU A 366 -8.86 -20.87 20.58
CA LEU A 366 -8.73 -21.15 22.01
C LEU A 366 -9.53 -22.39 22.45
N ALA A 367 -10.72 -22.59 21.90
CA ALA A 367 -11.51 -23.81 22.14
C ALA A 367 -10.76 -25.06 21.65
N GLY A 368 -10.15 -25.00 20.46
CA GLY A 368 -9.30 -26.07 19.93
C GLY A 368 -7.99 -26.29 20.71
N ALA A 369 -7.45 -25.22 21.32
CA ALA A 369 -6.23 -25.25 22.13
C ALA A 369 -6.42 -25.77 23.57
N GLY A 370 -7.63 -26.22 23.92
CA GLY A 370 -7.95 -26.83 25.20
C GLY A 370 -8.43 -25.87 26.29
N VAL A 371 -8.78 -24.62 25.96
CA VAL A 371 -9.37 -23.68 26.92
C VAL A 371 -10.83 -24.03 27.18
N GLU A 372 -11.14 -24.43 28.41
CA GLU A 372 -12.47 -24.93 28.79
C GLU A 372 -13.52 -23.82 28.91
N ARG A 373 -13.12 -22.61 29.32
CA ARG A 373 -14.02 -21.48 29.51
C ARG A 373 -13.55 -20.26 28.75
N ILE A 374 -14.40 -19.71 27.88
CA ILE A 374 -14.09 -18.56 27.05
C ILE A 374 -15.09 -17.43 27.34
N VAL A 375 -14.57 -16.28 27.77
CA VAL A 375 -15.36 -15.08 28.03
C VAL A 375 -15.15 -14.08 26.90
N LEU A 376 -16.20 -13.81 26.13
CA LEU A 376 -16.19 -12.83 25.04
C LEU A 376 -16.72 -11.50 25.56
N ALA A 377 -15.86 -10.49 25.63
CA ALA A 377 -16.22 -9.16 26.11
C ALA A 377 -16.26 -8.14 24.96
N SER A 378 -17.36 -7.40 24.86
CA SER A 378 -17.49 -6.25 23.96
C SER A 378 -18.60 -5.31 24.43
N ARG A 379 -18.63 -4.06 23.96
CA ARG A 379 -19.69 -3.09 24.32
C ARG A 379 -21.10 -3.60 23.99
N ARG A 380 -21.25 -4.31 22.86
CA ARG A 380 -22.54 -4.85 22.42
C ARG A 380 -22.91 -6.17 23.10
N GLY A 381 -21.94 -6.88 23.68
CA GLY A 381 -22.18 -8.17 24.31
C GLY A 381 -23.00 -9.12 23.45
N ALA A 382 -24.06 -9.69 24.02
CA ALA A 382 -24.96 -10.65 23.35
C ALA A 382 -25.79 -10.04 22.20
N GLU A 383 -25.85 -8.71 22.08
CA GLU A 383 -26.55 -8.00 20.99
C GLU A 383 -25.67 -7.82 19.74
N ALA A 384 -24.40 -8.25 19.80
CA ALA A 384 -23.51 -8.17 18.65
C ALA A 384 -23.98 -9.09 17.50
N PRO A 385 -24.00 -8.62 16.23
CA PRO A 385 -24.37 -9.44 15.09
C PRO A 385 -23.52 -10.71 14.98
N GLY A 386 -24.16 -11.86 14.74
CA GLY A 386 -23.49 -13.15 14.57
C GLY A 386 -22.98 -13.81 15.86
N VAL A 387 -23.12 -13.19 17.04
CA VAL A 387 -22.56 -13.74 18.29
C VAL A 387 -23.26 -15.02 18.73
N ALA A 388 -24.57 -15.15 18.53
CA ALA A 388 -25.32 -16.36 18.89
C ALA A 388 -24.85 -17.59 18.11
N GLU A 389 -24.53 -17.42 16.83
CA GLU A 389 -23.97 -18.49 15.98
C GLU A 389 -22.55 -18.85 16.41
N LEU A 390 -21.72 -17.84 16.73
CA LEU A 390 -20.37 -18.06 17.25
C LEU A 390 -20.41 -18.86 18.57
N VAL A 391 -21.27 -18.49 19.52
CA VAL A 391 -21.43 -19.19 20.80
C VAL A 391 -21.84 -20.64 20.57
N ALA A 392 -22.88 -20.87 19.74
CA ALA A 392 -23.34 -22.23 19.45
C ALA A 392 -22.24 -23.11 18.82
N GLY A 393 -21.42 -22.55 17.94
CA GLY A 393 -20.29 -23.27 17.33
C GLY A 393 -19.17 -23.61 18.32
N LEU A 394 -18.87 -22.71 19.25
CA LEU A 394 -17.88 -22.95 20.30
C LEU A 394 -18.36 -23.96 21.34
N GLU A 395 -19.63 -23.89 21.74
CA GLU A 395 -20.24 -24.86 22.66
C GLU A 395 -20.35 -26.25 22.04
N ALA A 396 -20.63 -26.35 20.73
CA ALA A 396 -20.58 -27.60 19.99
C ALA A 396 -19.17 -28.23 19.96
N SER A 397 -18.13 -27.42 20.15
CA SER A 397 -16.73 -27.86 20.26
C SER A 397 -16.33 -28.22 21.70
N GLY A 398 -17.24 -28.10 22.67
CA GLY A 398 -17.05 -28.49 24.07
C GLY A 398 -16.60 -27.36 25.01
N ALA A 399 -16.45 -26.12 24.52
CA ALA A 399 -16.09 -24.98 25.36
C ALA A 399 -17.32 -24.36 26.06
N VAL A 400 -17.15 -23.90 27.30
CA VAL A 400 -18.16 -23.12 28.02
C VAL A 400 -17.97 -21.64 27.68
N VAL A 401 -18.93 -21.03 27.00
CA VAL A 401 -18.82 -19.64 26.54
C VAL A 401 -19.73 -18.71 27.32
N SER A 402 -19.21 -17.57 27.75
CA SER A 402 -20.03 -16.46 28.25
C SER A 402 -19.75 -15.20 27.44
N VAL A 403 -20.81 -14.44 27.17
CA VAL A 403 -20.72 -13.15 26.48
C VAL A 403 -21.08 -12.06 27.46
N VAL A 404 -20.17 -11.10 27.65
CA VAL A 404 -20.33 -10.01 28.63
C VAL A 404 -20.31 -8.67 27.90
N ALA A 405 -21.34 -7.85 28.14
CA ALA A 405 -21.32 -6.46 27.74
C ALA A 405 -20.35 -5.70 28.65
N CYS A 406 -19.27 -5.15 28.09
CA CYS A 406 -18.25 -4.43 28.83
C CYS A 406 -17.55 -3.39 27.93
N ASP A 407 -17.46 -2.16 28.39
CA ASP A 407 -16.55 -1.15 27.85
C ASP A 407 -15.17 -1.31 28.49
N VAL A 408 -14.20 -1.78 27.71
CA VAL A 408 -12.82 -1.96 28.18
C VAL A 408 -12.14 -0.64 28.58
N ALA A 409 -12.67 0.49 28.11
CA ALA A 409 -12.20 1.81 28.51
C ALA A 409 -12.73 2.26 29.88
N ASP A 410 -13.67 1.54 30.48
CA ASP A 410 -14.11 1.76 31.86
C ASP A 410 -13.38 0.79 32.80
N ARG A 411 -12.52 1.34 33.66
CA ARG A 411 -11.74 0.53 34.60
C ARG A 411 -12.62 -0.26 35.58
N GLY A 412 -13.74 0.30 36.01
CA GLY A 412 -14.66 -0.33 36.95
C GLY A 412 -15.36 -1.54 36.33
N GLU A 413 -15.80 -1.42 35.08
CA GLU A 413 -16.36 -2.55 34.34
C GLU A 413 -15.33 -3.65 34.09
N VAL A 414 -14.09 -3.30 33.71
CA VAL A 414 -13.01 -4.29 33.51
C VAL A 414 -12.66 -4.98 34.83
N ALA A 415 -12.64 -4.26 35.95
CA ALA A 415 -12.40 -4.85 37.26
C ALA A 415 -13.48 -5.89 37.61
N ALA A 416 -14.76 -5.54 37.47
CA ALA A 416 -15.87 -6.46 37.70
C ALA A 416 -15.83 -7.68 36.77
N LEU A 417 -15.48 -7.47 35.48
CA LEU A 417 -15.30 -8.54 34.52
C LEU A 417 -14.17 -9.50 34.92
N VAL A 418 -12.98 -8.98 35.25
CA VAL A 418 -11.82 -9.78 35.62
C VAL A 418 -12.07 -10.54 36.92
N GLU A 419 -12.69 -9.91 37.92
CA GLU A 419 -13.07 -10.54 39.20
C GLU A 419 -14.10 -11.66 39.00
N GLY A 420 -15.04 -11.50 38.06
CA GLY A 420 -16.04 -12.51 37.73
C GLY A 420 -15.50 -13.77 37.05
N ILE A 421 -14.26 -13.75 36.55
CA ILE A 421 -13.64 -14.88 35.86
C ILE A 421 -12.75 -15.66 36.82
N ALA A 422 -13.28 -16.78 37.29
CA ALA A 422 -12.51 -17.78 38.05
C ALA A 422 -11.46 -18.44 37.16
N ASP A 423 -10.24 -18.58 37.69
CA ASP A 423 -9.08 -19.20 37.02
C ASP A 423 -8.75 -18.59 35.64
N LEU A 424 -8.76 -17.26 35.54
CA LEU A 424 -8.29 -16.55 34.34
C LEU A 424 -6.79 -16.80 34.13
N ARG A 425 -6.43 -17.47 33.04
CA ARG A 425 -5.05 -17.77 32.64
C ARG A 425 -4.67 -17.12 31.31
N VAL A 426 -5.64 -16.78 30.47
CA VAL A 426 -5.39 -16.27 29.12
C VAL A 426 -6.14 -14.96 28.92
N VAL A 427 -5.43 -13.91 28.51
CA VAL A 427 -6.04 -12.63 28.13
C VAL A 427 -5.68 -12.34 26.69
N VAL A 428 -6.68 -12.04 25.87
CA VAL A 428 -6.49 -11.55 24.49
C VAL A 428 -7.20 -10.21 24.34
N HIS A 429 -6.42 -9.17 24.02
CA HIS A 429 -6.91 -7.84 23.76
C HIS A 429 -7.00 -7.58 22.25
N ALA A 430 -8.20 -7.80 21.69
CA ALA A 430 -8.53 -7.55 20.29
C ALA A 430 -9.56 -6.42 20.11
N ALA A 431 -9.81 -5.62 21.16
CA ALA A 431 -10.66 -4.45 21.06
C ALA A 431 -9.94 -3.34 20.28
N GLY A 432 -10.65 -2.70 19.37
CA GLY A 432 -10.13 -1.60 18.59
C GLY A 432 -11.20 -0.96 17.72
N VAL A 433 -10.97 0.30 17.38
CA VAL A 433 -11.74 1.06 16.41
C VAL A 433 -10.74 1.67 15.44
N LEU A 434 -11.11 1.71 14.17
CA LEU A 434 -10.40 2.48 13.16
C LEU A 434 -11.11 3.81 12.98
N ASP A 435 -10.34 4.88 13.00
CA ASP A 435 -10.79 6.23 12.66
C ASP A 435 -9.67 6.91 11.86
N ASP A 436 -9.62 6.58 10.56
CA ASP A 436 -8.57 7.02 9.66
C ASP A 436 -8.75 8.49 9.29
N GLY A 437 -7.65 9.23 9.26
CA GLY A 437 -7.58 10.63 8.85
C GLY A 437 -6.13 11.09 8.78
N VAL A 438 -5.83 11.99 7.84
CA VAL A 438 -4.53 12.64 7.78
C VAL A 438 -4.29 13.49 9.02
N LEU A 439 -3.02 13.70 9.36
CA LEU A 439 -2.59 14.45 10.53
C LEU A 439 -3.13 15.89 10.54
N GLU A 440 -3.29 16.52 9.38
CA GLU A 440 -3.83 17.89 9.27
C GLU A 440 -5.30 18.02 9.68
N SER A 441 -6.09 16.95 9.60
CA SER A 441 -7.52 16.95 9.96
C SER A 441 -7.80 16.17 11.25
N LEU A 442 -6.76 15.69 11.91
CA LEU A 442 -6.87 14.88 13.12
C LEU A 442 -7.13 15.77 14.33
N THR A 443 -8.26 15.58 14.99
CA THR A 443 -8.63 16.34 16.20
C THR A 443 -8.27 15.56 17.46
N PHE A 444 -8.17 16.27 18.59
CA PHE A 444 -7.92 15.65 19.90
C PHE A 444 -8.98 14.60 20.24
N GLU A 445 -10.25 14.84 19.93
CA GLU A 445 -11.34 13.89 20.18
C GLU A 445 -11.14 12.58 19.43
N ARG A 446 -10.76 12.66 18.15
CA ARG A 446 -10.50 11.49 17.30
C ARG A 446 -9.29 10.69 17.78
N ILE A 447 -8.21 11.37 18.17
CA ILE A 447 -7.03 10.71 18.78
C ILE A 447 -7.44 9.99 20.06
N ARG A 448 -8.15 10.68 20.95
CA ARG A 448 -8.59 10.13 22.23
C ARG A 448 -9.54 8.96 22.08
N GLU A 449 -10.41 8.96 21.07
CA GLU A 449 -11.31 7.83 20.80
C GLU A 449 -10.54 6.55 20.46
N VAL A 450 -9.57 6.64 19.54
CA VAL A 450 -8.73 5.50 19.14
C VAL A 450 -7.88 5.00 20.32
N MET A 451 -7.25 5.93 21.05
CA MET A 451 -6.43 5.63 22.22
C MET A 451 -7.27 5.01 23.35
N ARG A 452 -8.48 5.51 23.60
CA ARG A 452 -9.37 5.04 24.68
C ARG A 452 -9.67 3.54 24.56
N VAL A 453 -10.00 3.04 23.37
CA VAL A 453 -10.42 1.64 23.22
C VAL A 453 -9.23 0.67 23.30
N LYS A 454 -8.13 0.98 22.60
CA LYS A 454 -6.94 0.12 22.56
C LYS A 454 -6.04 0.30 23.77
N VAL A 455 -5.62 1.53 24.05
CA VAL A 455 -4.59 1.81 25.06
C VAL A 455 -5.17 1.70 26.46
N ALA A 456 -6.29 2.38 26.77
CA ALA A 456 -6.84 2.32 28.11
C ALA A 456 -7.31 0.91 28.47
N GLY A 457 -7.94 0.20 27.53
CA GLY A 457 -8.31 -1.22 27.71
C GLY A 457 -7.12 -2.11 28.03
N ALA A 458 -6.04 -2.02 27.28
CA ALA A 458 -4.82 -2.78 27.55
C ALA A 458 -4.18 -2.42 28.91
N ARG A 459 -4.20 -1.14 29.30
CA ARG A 459 -3.70 -0.68 30.61
C ARG A 459 -4.53 -1.22 31.78
N HIS A 460 -5.85 -1.18 31.67
CA HIS A 460 -6.73 -1.76 32.70
C HIS A 460 -6.49 -3.27 32.85
N LEU A 461 -6.38 -3.98 31.72
CA LEU A 461 -6.06 -5.41 31.72
C LEU A 461 -4.68 -5.68 32.32
N ASP A 462 -3.64 -4.89 31.98
CA ASP A 462 -2.31 -5.00 32.58
C ASP A 462 -2.40 -4.87 34.12
N GLU A 463 -2.94 -3.74 34.60
CA GLU A 463 -3.08 -3.41 36.02
C GLU A 463 -3.84 -4.49 36.80
N LEU A 464 -5.02 -4.89 36.31
CA LEU A 464 -5.94 -5.77 37.03
C LEU A 464 -5.54 -7.26 36.95
N THR A 465 -4.54 -7.60 36.15
CA THR A 465 -4.06 -8.98 35.99
C THR A 465 -2.62 -9.20 36.47
N ARG A 466 -1.89 -8.18 36.95
CA ARG A 466 -0.50 -8.33 37.44
C ARG A 466 -0.32 -9.40 38.51
N GLY A 467 -1.33 -9.62 39.36
CA GLY A 467 -1.29 -10.64 40.42
C GLY A 467 -1.74 -12.04 39.99
N ARG A 468 -2.04 -12.25 38.71
CA ARG A 468 -2.50 -13.54 38.17
C ARG A 468 -1.38 -14.24 37.43
N ASP A 469 -1.30 -15.55 37.63
CA ASP A 469 -0.38 -16.44 36.91
C ASP A 469 -0.97 -16.74 35.52
N LEU A 470 -0.74 -15.82 34.57
CA LEU A 470 -1.24 -15.95 33.20
C LEU A 470 -0.32 -16.86 32.38
N ASP A 471 -0.92 -17.76 31.60
CA ASP A 471 -0.23 -18.54 30.57
C ASP A 471 -0.03 -17.70 29.28
N ALA A 472 -0.89 -16.70 29.03
CA ALA A 472 -0.73 -15.76 27.92
C ALA A 472 -1.43 -14.40 28.17
N PHE A 473 -0.78 -13.33 27.72
CA PHE A 473 -1.33 -11.97 27.64
C PHE A 473 -1.06 -11.41 26.25
N VAL A 474 -2.05 -11.50 25.36
CA VAL A 474 -1.89 -11.21 23.93
C VAL A 474 -2.50 -9.86 23.58
N LEU A 475 -1.73 -9.00 22.92
CA LEU A 475 -2.18 -7.70 22.43
C LEU A 475 -2.25 -7.73 20.89
N PHE A 476 -3.40 -7.37 20.34
CA PHE A 476 -3.58 -7.24 18.89
C PHE A 476 -3.18 -5.82 18.47
N SER A 477 -1.91 -5.69 18.12
CA SER A 477 -1.32 -4.50 17.51
C SER A 477 -1.55 -4.51 15.99
N SER A 478 -0.89 -3.62 15.26
CA SER A 478 -0.97 -3.54 13.80
C SER A 478 0.37 -3.16 13.18
N ALA A 479 0.63 -3.64 11.97
CA ALA A 479 1.76 -3.22 11.15
C ALA A 479 1.82 -1.69 10.96
N ALA A 480 0.69 -0.98 11.07
CA ALA A 480 0.66 0.49 11.07
C ALA A 480 1.48 1.09 12.23
N GLY A 481 1.52 0.46 13.40
CA GLY A 481 2.38 0.89 14.51
C GLY A 481 3.87 0.66 14.25
N THR A 482 4.22 -0.37 13.47
CA THR A 482 5.61 -0.76 13.18
C THR A 482 6.21 -0.03 11.97
N LEU A 483 5.44 0.13 10.88
CA LEU A 483 5.89 0.74 9.63
C LEU A 483 5.34 2.15 9.41
N GLY A 484 4.27 2.53 10.11
CA GLY A 484 3.43 3.65 9.71
C GLY A 484 2.51 3.28 8.55
N ASN A 485 1.38 3.98 8.46
CA ASN A 485 0.53 4.02 7.29
C ASN A 485 -0.08 5.42 7.19
N ALA A 486 0.01 6.06 6.02
CA ALA A 486 -0.58 7.38 5.83
C ALA A 486 -2.09 7.33 6.12
N GLY A 487 -2.61 8.36 6.79
CA GLY A 487 -3.97 8.44 7.28
C GLY A 487 -4.23 7.70 8.59
N GLN A 488 -3.24 7.08 9.20
CA GLN A 488 -3.43 6.24 10.39
C GLN A 488 -2.60 6.71 11.59
N GLY A 489 -2.40 8.02 11.76
CA GLY A 489 -1.54 8.60 12.82
C GLY A 489 -1.91 8.15 14.24
N SER A 490 -3.18 8.36 14.64
CA SER A 490 -3.69 7.95 15.97
C SER A 490 -3.68 6.44 16.16
N TYR A 491 -4.00 5.68 15.10
CA TYR A 491 -4.02 4.23 15.12
C TYR A 491 -2.61 3.63 15.24
N ALA A 492 -1.65 4.15 14.48
CA ALA A 492 -0.25 3.77 14.57
C ALA A 492 0.30 4.06 15.98
N ALA A 493 0.00 5.23 16.54
CA ALA A 493 0.37 5.57 17.91
C ALA A 493 -0.22 4.56 18.92
N ALA A 494 -1.53 4.30 18.87
CA ALA A 494 -2.19 3.38 19.80
C ALA A 494 -1.60 1.96 19.74
N ASN A 495 -1.27 1.46 18.55
CA ASN A 495 -0.68 0.13 18.39
C ASN A 495 0.79 0.09 18.88
N ALA A 496 1.57 1.15 18.66
CA ALA A 496 2.93 1.24 19.20
C ALA A 496 2.94 1.28 20.75
N VAL A 497 1.93 1.86 21.39
CA VAL A 497 1.75 1.76 22.85
C VAL A 497 1.54 0.31 23.29
N LEU A 498 0.79 -0.51 22.53
CA LEU A 498 0.60 -1.93 22.86
C LEU A 498 1.93 -2.71 22.75
N ASP A 499 2.73 -2.42 21.73
CA ASP A 499 4.06 -3.02 21.56
C ASP A 499 4.97 -2.66 22.75
N GLY A 500 4.98 -1.38 23.15
CA GLY A 500 5.73 -0.92 24.32
C GLY A 500 5.21 -1.51 25.64
N LEU A 501 3.90 -1.71 25.79
CA LEU A 501 3.31 -2.35 26.96
C LEU A 501 3.74 -3.82 27.08
N ALA A 502 3.79 -4.55 25.97
CA ALA A 502 4.29 -5.92 25.97
C ALA A 502 5.76 -5.99 26.37
N GLN A 503 6.59 -5.08 25.85
CA GLN A 503 8.01 -4.98 26.22
C GLN A 503 8.18 -4.66 27.72
N ARG A 504 7.43 -3.69 28.25
CA ARG A 504 7.45 -3.35 29.67
C ARG A 504 7.06 -4.53 30.56
N ARG A 505 5.96 -5.22 30.23
CA ARG A 505 5.51 -6.41 30.99
C ARG A 505 6.60 -7.48 31.04
N ARG A 506 7.26 -7.75 29.91
CA ARG A 506 8.35 -8.74 29.83
C ARG A 506 9.57 -8.32 30.64
N ALA A 507 9.95 -7.05 30.60
CA ALA A 507 11.01 -6.51 31.44
C ALA A 507 10.71 -6.64 32.95
N GLU A 508 9.42 -6.62 33.33
CA GLU A 508 8.93 -6.86 34.70
C GLU A 508 8.76 -8.36 35.04
N GLY A 509 9.11 -9.27 34.13
CA GLY A 509 8.99 -10.72 34.33
C GLY A 509 7.57 -11.29 34.15
N LEU A 510 6.64 -10.51 33.58
CA LEU A 510 5.28 -10.92 33.27
C LEU A 510 5.17 -11.40 31.82
N VAL A 511 4.28 -12.35 31.54
CA VAL A 511 3.99 -12.76 30.16
C VAL A 511 3.32 -11.62 29.39
N ALA A 512 3.73 -11.46 28.12
CA ALA A 512 3.07 -10.61 27.14
C ALA A 512 3.54 -10.93 25.71
N THR A 513 2.62 -10.88 24.75
CA THR A 513 2.92 -11.00 23.32
C THR A 513 2.09 -9.98 22.56
N SER A 514 2.73 -9.01 21.91
CA SER A 514 2.09 -8.08 20.98
C SER A 514 2.32 -8.56 19.55
N VAL A 515 1.24 -8.73 18.78
CA VAL A 515 1.34 -9.08 17.36
C VAL A 515 0.83 -7.92 16.51
N ALA A 516 1.74 -7.32 15.74
CA ALA A 516 1.48 -6.27 14.78
C ALA A 516 0.99 -6.87 13.46
N TRP A 517 -0.33 -7.02 13.33
CA TRP A 517 -0.96 -7.67 12.18
C TRP A 517 -0.97 -6.80 10.92
N GLY A 518 -0.69 -7.43 9.78
CA GLY A 518 -1.14 -6.97 8.45
C GLY A 518 -2.65 -7.17 8.26
N ALA A 519 -3.15 -6.93 7.06
CA ALA A 519 -4.57 -7.10 6.76
C ALA A 519 -4.98 -8.59 6.73
N TRP A 520 -6.11 -8.93 7.36
CA TRP A 520 -6.70 -10.27 7.30
C TRP A 520 -7.80 -10.32 6.24
N ALA A 521 -7.88 -11.42 5.50
CA ALA A 521 -8.97 -11.69 4.57
C ALA A 521 -10.32 -11.71 5.30
N ASP A 522 -11.37 -11.23 4.63
CA ASP A 522 -12.77 -11.26 5.11
C ASP A 522 -13.01 -10.61 6.48
N SER A 523 -12.09 -9.74 6.93
CA SER A 523 -12.15 -9.07 8.23
C SER A 523 -12.49 -7.57 8.10
N GLY A 524 -13.54 -7.15 8.80
CA GLY A 524 -14.21 -5.86 8.58
C GLY A 524 -13.44 -4.58 8.89
N MET A 525 -12.22 -4.64 9.44
CA MET A 525 -11.37 -3.45 9.66
C MET A 525 -10.44 -3.16 8.46
N GLY A 526 -10.07 -4.16 7.65
CA GLY A 526 -9.17 -3.99 6.50
C GLY A 526 -9.80 -4.26 5.13
N ALA A 527 -10.99 -4.88 5.10
CA ALA A 527 -11.65 -5.29 3.86
C ALA A 527 -12.17 -4.13 2.99
N ALA A 528 -12.43 -2.95 3.58
CA ALA A 528 -13.02 -1.82 2.87
C ALA A 528 -12.03 -1.02 2.01
N GLN A 529 -10.72 -1.15 2.24
CA GLN A 529 -9.70 -0.24 1.69
C GLN A 529 -8.68 -0.88 0.73
N ARG A 530 -8.75 -2.19 0.42
CA ARG A 530 -7.72 -2.84 -0.42
C ARG A 530 -8.30 -3.82 -1.43
N GLN A 531 -7.84 -3.70 -2.68
CA GLN A 531 -8.02 -4.66 -3.77
C GLN A 531 -7.03 -5.86 -3.70
N LEU A 532 -6.27 -5.99 -2.60
CA LEU A 532 -5.31 -7.08 -2.39
C LEU A 532 -5.90 -8.14 -1.45
N PRO A 533 -5.69 -9.45 -1.71
CA PRO A 533 -6.14 -10.51 -0.82
C PRO A 533 -5.42 -10.39 0.53
N GLY A 534 -6.18 -10.31 1.63
CA GLY A 534 -5.63 -10.32 2.99
C GLY A 534 -5.12 -11.71 3.40
N MET A 535 -4.42 -11.78 4.53
CA MET A 535 -3.98 -13.06 5.10
C MET A 535 -5.19 -13.92 5.49
N PRO A 536 -5.26 -15.20 5.06
CA PRO A 536 -6.25 -16.15 5.54
C PRO A 536 -6.25 -16.25 7.07
N PRO A 537 -7.42 -16.13 7.74
CA PRO A 537 -7.50 -16.14 9.20
C PRO A 537 -6.87 -17.35 9.87
N ASP A 538 -7.02 -18.55 9.28
CA ASP A 538 -6.48 -19.79 9.85
C ASP A 538 -4.95 -19.78 9.89
N LEU A 539 -4.30 -19.27 8.83
CA LEU A 539 -2.84 -19.12 8.78
C LEU A 539 -2.34 -18.02 9.71
N ALA A 540 -3.08 -16.92 9.84
CA ALA A 540 -2.76 -15.87 10.79
C ALA A 540 -2.84 -16.35 12.25
N ILE A 541 -3.86 -17.15 12.59
CA ILE A 541 -3.97 -17.82 13.89
C ILE A 541 -2.82 -18.79 14.13
N ALA A 542 -2.42 -19.58 13.13
CA ALA A 542 -1.25 -20.45 13.25
C ALA A 542 0.04 -19.65 13.52
N ALA A 543 0.20 -18.47 12.92
CA ALA A 543 1.31 -17.56 13.22
C ALA A 543 1.26 -17.00 14.66
N LEU A 544 0.07 -16.73 15.20
CA LEU A 544 -0.10 -16.37 16.62
C LEU A 544 0.34 -17.51 17.53
N GLN A 545 -0.09 -18.74 17.24
CA GLN A 545 0.32 -19.92 18.00
C GLN A 545 1.84 -20.09 18.01
N GLN A 546 2.50 -19.96 16.85
CA GLN A 546 3.97 -20.03 16.77
C GLN A 546 4.66 -18.95 17.61
N SER A 547 4.08 -17.74 17.65
CA SER A 547 4.62 -16.64 18.46
C SER A 547 4.53 -16.95 19.96
N LEU A 548 3.45 -17.60 20.41
CA LEU A 548 3.29 -18.03 21.80
C LEU A 548 4.20 -19.21 22.17
N VAL A 549 4.37 -20.18 21.28
CA VAL A 549 5.28 -21.32 21.48
C VAL A 549 6.73 -20.85 21.59
N ALA A 550 7.13 -19.90 20.75
CA ALA A 550 8.46 -19.32 20.75
C ALA A 550 8.68 -18.26 21.85
N ASP A 551 7.69 -18.03 22.72
CA ASP A 551 7.68 -17.02 23.77
C ASP A 551 8.07 -15.60 23.29
N GLU A 552 7.61 -15.25 22.09
CA GLU A 552 7.93 -13.97 21.46
C GLU A 552 7.21 -12.81 22.16
N THR A 553 7.92 -11.67 22.28
CA THR A 553 7.39 -10.46 22.92
C THR A 553 6.66 -9.54 21.95
N THR A 554 7.32 -9.14 20.86
CA THR A 554 6.75 -8.26 19.82
C THR A 554 7.09 -8.82 18.44
N MET A 555 6.07 -9.06 17.62
CA MET A 555 6.21 -9.63 16.28
C MET A 555 5.31 -8.92 15.30
N MET A 556 5.81 -8.60 14.10
CA MET A 556 4.96 -8.19 12.98
C MET A 556 4.65 -9.43 12.13
N VAL A 557 3.37 -9.65 11.86
CA VAL A 557 2.91 -10.74 10.98
C VAL A 557 2.09 -10.13 9.85
N ALA A 558 2.64 -10.11 8.65
CA ALA A 558 2.01 -9.49 7.49
C ALA A 558 2.46 -10.13 6.17
N ASP A 559 1.52 -10.28 5.25
CA ASP A 559 1.83 -10.58 3.86
C ASP A 559 2.22 -9.30 3.12
N VAL A 560 3.51 -9.15 2.80
CA VAL A 560 4.07 -7.93 2.20
C VAL A 560 4.92 -8.29 0.99
N GLU A 561 4.51 -7.79 -0.17
CA GLU A 561 5.31 -7.80 -1.38
C GLU A 561 6.33 -6.66 -1.34
N TRP A 562 7.53 -6.93 -0.81
CA TRP A 562 8.53 -5.91 -0.51
C TRP A 562 9.06 -5.15 -1.72
N SER A 563 9.09 -5.78 -2.90
CA SER A 563 9.51 -5.10 -4.13
C SER A 563 8.60 -3.90 -4.43
N SER A 564 7.28 -4.12 -4.43
CA SER A 564 6.28 -3.10 -4.71
C SER A 564 6.03 -2.17 -3.52
N PHE A 565 6.04 -2.71 -2.30
CA PHE A 565 5.83 -1.92 -1.08
C PHE A 565 7.02 -0.99 -0.82
N GLY A 566 8.24 -1.52 -0.90
CA GLY A 566 9.49 -0.78 -0.67
C GLY A 566 9.63 0.43 -1.58
N SER A 567 9.48 0.24 -2.90
CA SER A 567 9.58 1.33 -3.88
C SER A 567 8.59 2.47 -3.60
N ARG A 568 7.36 2.15 -3.16
CA ARG A 568 6.35 3.16 -2.79
C ARG A 568 6.67 3.84 -1.46
N TYR A 569 7.10 3.05 -0.47
CA TYR A 569 7.44 3.53 0.86
C TYR A 569 8.64 4.47 0.84
N THR A 570 9.64 4.21 -0.01
CA THR A 570 10.85 5.02 -0.12
C THR A 570 10.84 6.01 -1.29
N ALA A 571 9.70 6.20 -1.96
CA ALA A 571 9.60 7.01 -3.18
C ALA A 571 9.99 8.47 -2.96
N VAL A 572 9.59 9.04 -1.82
CA VAL A 572 9.87 10.44 -1.48
C VAL A 572 11.05 10.57 -0.54
N ARG A 573 11.26 9.59 0.34
CA ARG A 573 12.29 9.63 1.39
C ARG A 573 12.90 8.24 1.59
N PRO A 574 14.24 8.10 1.57
CA PRO A 574 14.90 6.85 1.92
C PRO A 574 14.50 6.37 3.33
N SER A 575 14.43 5.06 3.52
CA SER A 575 14.12 4.47 4.83
C SER A 575 15.13 3.38 5.20
N PRO A 576 16.12 3.68 6.05
CA PRO A 576 17.07 2.69 6.59
C PRO A 576 16.38 1.52 7.29
N LEU A 577 15.17 1.74 7.83
CA LEU A 577 14.33 0.71 8.44
C LEU A 577 14.15 -0.52 7.55
N LEU A 578 14.02 -0.34 6.24
CA LEU A 578 13.76 -1.42 5.26
C LEU A 578 15.02 -1.97 4.58
N SER A 579 16.21 -1.45 4.93
CA SER A 579 17.46 -1.74 4.22
C SER A 579 17.75 -3.24 4.06
N GLU A 580 17.50 -4.04 5.10
CA GLU A 580 17.76 -5.50 5.08
C GLU A 580 16.73 -6.31 4.27
N LEU A 581 15.55 -5.74 4.04
CA LEU A 581 14.48 -6.38 3.28
C LEU A 581 14.61 -6.08 1.78
N LEU A 582 15.12 -4.90 1.44
CA LEU A 582 15.29 -4.44 0.05
C LEU A 582 16.63 -4.89 -0.57
N THR A 583 17.60 -5.36 0.22
CA THR A 583 18.87 -5.92 -0.26
C THR A 583 18.76 -7.25 -1.00
N ILE A 584 17.60 -7.92 -0.96
CA ILE A 584 17.33 -9.12 -1.76
C ILE A 584 17.02 -8.66 -3.19
N ALA A 585 18.09 -8.43 -3.96
CA ALA A 585 18.16 -8.20 -5.41
C ALA A 585 16.87 -7.69 -6.06
N THR A 586 16.58 -6.41 -5.86
CA THR A 586 15.86 -5.68 -6.90
C THR A 586 16.93 -5.17 -7.86
N PRO A 587 16.97 -5.56 -9.15
CA PRO A 587 17.72 -4.78 -10.12
C PRO A 587 17.24 -3.32 -9.99
N PRO A 588 18.11 -2.31 -10.13
CA PRO A 588 17.66 -0.93 -10.12
C PRO A 588 16.46 -0.83 -11.05
N MET A 589 15.34 -0.37 -10.51
CA MET A 589 14.15 -0.12 -11.30
C MET A 589 14.55 0.94 -12.34
N GLU A 590 14.83 0.52 -13.58
CA GLU A 590 14.69 1.38 -14.74
C GLU A 590 13.18 1.53 -15.00
N PRO A 591 12.57 2.64 -14.51
CA PRO A 591 11.63 3.36 -15.39
C PRO A 591 11.62 4.89 -15.21
N VAL A 592 12.32 5.45 -14.21
CA VAL A 592 12.24 6.90 -13.90
C VAL A 592 12.99 7.74 -14.94
N GLU A 593 14.19 7.31 -15.36
CA GLU A 593 14.89 7.95 -16.48
C GLU A 593 14.19 7.67 -17.82
N GLU A 594 13.48 6.54 -17.96
CA GLU A 594 12.83 6.15 -19.21
C GLU A 594 11.64 7.07 -19.54
N PHE A 595 10.80 7.44 -18.56
CA PHE A 595 9.65 8.32 -18.82
C PHE A 595 10.07 9.76 -19.13
N ALA A 596 10.97 10.34 -18.33
CA ALA A 596 11.48 11.70 -18.58
C ALA A 596 12.27 11.77 -19.90
N THR A 597 13.11 10.77 -20.20
CA THR A 597 13.85 10.69 -21.47
C THR A 597 12.91 10.48 -22.66
N ARG A 598 11.86 9.66 -22.51
CA ARG A 598 10.84 9.47 -23.54
C ARG A 598 10.05 10.74 -23.81
N LEU A 599 9.71 11.52 -22.77
CA LEU A 599 9.05 12.82 -22.92
C LEU A 599 9.94 13.83 -23.67
N ARG A 600 11.26 13.84 -23.45
CA ARG A 600 12.19 14.73 -24.17
C ARG A 600 12.21 14.47 -25.69
N GLY A 601 11.96 13.23 -26.12
CA GLY A 601 11.88 12.87 -27.55
C GLY A 601 10.52 13.12 -28.22
N MET A 602 9.52 13.58 -27.47
CA MET A 602 8.15 13.82 -27.96
C MET A 602 7.93 15.29 -28.36
N SER A 603 6.99 15.56 -29.27
CA SER A 603 6.53 16.94 -29.52
C SER A 603 5.76 17.48 -28.32
N ARG A 604 5.59 18.81 -28.21
CA ARG A 604 4.90 19.44 -27.08
C ARG A 604 3.48 18.88 -26.87
N ILE A 605 2.73 18.67 -27.95
CA ILE A 605 1.36 18.12 -27.91
C ILE A 605 1.37 16.65 -27.43
N GLU A 606 2.35 15.87 -27.88
CA GLU A 606 2.53 14.47 -27.47
C GLU A 606 2.92 14.39 -25.98
N ARG A 607 3.80 15.28 -25.50
CA ARG A 607 4.19 15.39 -24.09
C ARG A 607 2.99 15.71 -23.21
N ASP A 608 2.21 16.73 -23.57
CA ASP A 608 1.04 17.17 -22.80
C ASP A 608 0.01 16.04 -22.66
N ARG A 609 -0.24 15.32 -23.76
CA ARG A 609 -1.14 14.16 -23.75
C ARG A 609 -0.61 13.02 -22.89
N ALA A 610 0.69 12.73 -22.96
CA ALA A 610 1.32 11.65 -22.21
C ALA A 610 1.31 11.93 -20.69
N VAL A 611 1.64 13.16 -20.28
CA VAL A 611 1.61 13.55 -18.86
C VAL A 611 0.18 13.60 -18.34
N LEU A 612 -0.77 14.13 -19.11
CA LEU A 612 -2.17 14.13 -18.70
C LEU A 612 -2.71 12.71 -18.51
N GLU A 613 -2.41 11.78 -19.42
CA GLU A 613 -2.86 10.40 -19.30
C GLU A 613 -2.20 9.66 -18.12
N LEU A 614 -0.93 9.99 -17.81
CA LEU A 614 -0.26 9.53 -16.60
C LEU A 614 -1.02 9.97 -15.34
N VAL A 615 -1.28 11.28 -15.20
CA VAL A 615 -1.99 11.81 -14.02
C VAL A 615 -3.40 11.20 -13.94
N ARG A 616 -4.15 11.14 -15.04
CA ARG A 616 -5.48 10.49 -15.07
C ARG A 616 -5.45 9.03 -14.65
N THR A 617 -4.41 8.30 -15.02
CA THR A 617 -4.24 6.89 -14.63
C THR A 617 -4.09 6.77 -13.13
N HIS A 618 -3.27 7.60 -12.51
CA HIS A 618 -3.09 7.58 -11.06
C HIS A 618 -4.32 8.09 -10.31
N VAL A 619 -4.98 9.13 -10.81
CA VAL A 619 -6.24 9.66 -10.25
C VAL A 619 -7.35 8.60 -10.30
N ALA A 620 -7.52 7.93 -11.45
CA ALA A 620 -8.50 6.87 -11.61
C ALA A 620 -8.22 5.70 -10.66
N ALA A 621 -6.96 5.32 -10.49
CA ALA A 621 -6.58 4.22 -9.61
C ALA A 621 -6.83 4.55 -8.12
N VAL A 622 -6.68 5.80 -7.69
CA VAL A 622 -7.01 6.25 -6.32
C VAL A 622 -8.53 6.27 -6.11
N LEU A 623 -9.30 6.75 -7.09
CA LEU A 623 -10.77 6.78 -7.02
C LEU A 623 -11.44 5.41 -7.27
N GLY A 624 -10.67 4.34 -7.48
CA GLY A 624 -11.20 3.02 -7.79
C GLY A 624 -11.90 2.93 -9.16
N HIS A 625 -11.63 3.87 -10.06
CA HIS A 625 -12.16 3.86 -11.42
C HIS A 625 -11.40 2.88 -12.32
N ALA A 626 -12.13 2.07 -13.09
CA ALA A 626 -11.54 1.05 -13.95
C ALA A 626 -10.81 1.60 -15.20
N LYS A 627 -11.03 2.88 -15.56
CA LYS A 627 -10.44 3.50 -16.76
C LYS A 627 -9.98 4.93 -16.48
N PRO A 628 -8.78 5.36 -16.92
CA PRO A 628 -8.33 6.76 -16.83
C PRO A 628 -9.31 7.74 -17.51
N SER A 629 -9.98 7.27 -18.57
CA SER A 629 -10.92 8.07 -19.36
C SER A 629 -12.17 8.53 -18.58
N SER A 630 -12.48 7.92 -17.42
CA SER A 630 -13.62 8.33 -16.59
C SER A 630 -13.30 9.53 -15.69
N VAL A 631 -12.04 9.94 -15.59
CA VAL A 631 -11.61 11.14 -14.88
C VAL A 631 -11.75 12.33 -15.83
N ASP A 632 -12.60 13.29 -15.48
CA ASP A 632 -12.72 14.56 -16.21
C ASP A 632 -11.53 15.47 -15.86
N PRO A 633 -10.68 15.85 -16.84
CA PRO A 633 -9.50 16.68 -16.59
C PRO A 633 -9.78 18.05 -15.98
N SER A 634 -10.99 18.58 -16.19
CA SER A 634 -11.38 19.96 -15.84
C SER A 634 -12.08 20.07 -14.49
N ARG A 635 -12.57 18.96 -13.93
CA ARG A 635 -13.23 18.97 -12.63
C ARG A 635 -12.22 19.07 -11.51
N THR A 636 -12.63 19.75 -10.43
CA THR A 636 -11.80 19.87 -9.24
C THR A 636 -11.69 18.53 -8.52
N PHE A 637 -10.56 18.26 -7.88
CA PHE A 637 -10.35 17.02 -7.12
C PHE A 637 -11.43 16.81 -6.04
N GLN A 638 -11.85 17.89 -5.37
CA GLN A 638 -12.92 17.86 -4.36
C GLN A 638 -14.27 17.38 -4.94
N GLU A 639 -14.60 17.82 -6.16
CA GLU A 639 -15.85 17.46 -6.84
C GLU A 639 -15.92 15.99 -7.30
N VAL A 640 -14.76 15.36 -7.51
CA VAL A 640 -14.64 13.97 -7.95
C VAL A 640 -14.37 13.01 -6.80
N GLY A 641 -14.40 13.50 -5.56
CA GLY A 641 -14.35 12.68 -4.34
C GLY A 641 -12.96 12.51 -3.74
N PHE A 642 -12.00 13.39 -4.05
CA PHE A 642 -10.75 13.45 -3.29
C PHE A 642 -10.98 14.11 -1.93
N ASP A 643 -10.45 13.44 -0.93
CA ASP A 643 -10.21 13.94 0.42
C ASP A 643 -8.70 14.10 0.66
N SER A 644 -8.31 14.47 1.88
CA SER A 644 -6.90 14.64 2.22
C SER A 644 -6.10 13.32 2.24
N LEU A 645 -6.72 12.15 2.40
CA LEU A 645 -6.01 10.86 2.42
C LEU A 645 -5.68 10.38 0.99
N THR A 646 -6.68 10.42 0.11
CA THR A 646 -6.54 10.16 -1.33
C THR A 646 -5.55 11.14 -1.99
N ALA A 647 -5.45 12.36 -1.49
CA ALA A 647 -4.41 13.33 -1.87
C ALA A 647 -2.98 12.82 -1.64
N VAL A 648 -2.69 12.36 -0.42
CA VAL A 648 -1.38 11.81 -0.03
C VAL A 648 -1.06 10.56 -0.85
N GLU A 649 -2.07 9.72 -1.10
CA GLU A 649 -1.92 8.53 -1.93
C GLU A 649 -1.58 8.89 -3.39
N LEU A 650 -2.29 9.84 -3.99
CA LEU A 650 -2.03 10.31 -5.35
C LEU A 650 -0.62 10.92 -5.47
N ARG A 651 -0.23 11.76 -4.52
CA ARG A 651 1.12 12.33 -4.44
C ARG A 651 2.19 11.24 -4.42
N ASN A 652 2.05 10.23 -3.56
CA ASN A 652 3.02 9.13 -3.47
C ASN A 652 3.09 8.31 -4.76
N ARG A 653 1.94 8.04 -5.38
CA ARG A 653 1.86 7.35 -6.67
C ARG A 653 2.55 8.15 -7.79
N LEU A 654 2.32 9.46 -7.84
CA LEU A 654 2.97 10.34 -8.82
C LEU A 654 4.48 10.40 -8.59
N ALA A 655 4.93 10.60 -7.35
CA ALA A 655 6.36 10.62 -7.03
C ALA A 655 7.05 9.30 -7.41
N THR A 656 6.39 8.16 -7.20
CA THR A 656 6.91 6.84 -7.63
C THR A 656 7.01 6.74 -9.15
N ALA A 657 6.03 7.26 -9.88
CA ALA A 657 5.97 7.14 -11.34
C ALA A 657 6.88 8.14 -12.07
N THR A 658 7.12 9.31 -11.49
CA THR A 658 7.88 10.39 -12.12
C THR A 658 9.29 10.53 -11.55
N GLY A 659 9.57 9.97 -10.36
CA GLY A 659 10.80 10.19 -9.60
C GLY A 659 10.95 11.61 -9.03
N VAL A 660 9.92 12.45 -9.15
CA VAL A 660 9.93 13.83 -8.67
C VAL A 660 9.21 13.89 -7.32
N PRO A 661 9.80 14.52 -6.28
CA PRO A 661 9.10 14.75 -5.03
C PRO A 661 8.04 15.85 -5.22
N PHE A 662 6.81 15.59 -4.79
CA PHE A 662 5.73 16.57 -4.77
C PHE A 662 5.36 16.93 -3.32
N PRO A 663 5.02 18.21 -3.02
CA PRO A 663 4.53 18.60 -1.70
C PRO A 663 3.21 17.89 -1.36
N ALA A 664 2.88 17.80 -0.06
CA ALA A 664 1.56 17.31 0.39
C ALA A 664 0.41 18.19 -0.13
N SER A 665 0.67 19.48 -0.34
CA SER A 665 -0.30 20.47 -0.84
C SER A 665 -0.59 20.37 -2.34
N VAL A 666 0.07 19.49 -3.09
CA VAL A 666 0.08 19.52 -4.57
C VAL A 666 -1.32 19.50 -5.20
N ILE A 667 -2.29 18.80 -4.61
CA ILE A 667 -3.66 18.78 -5.13
C ILE A 667 -4.47 20.03 -4.80
N PHE A 668 -4.04 20.82 -3.80
CA PHE A 668 -4.67 22.08 -3.43
C PHE A 668 -4.08 23.22 -4.26
N ASP A 669 -2.77 23.18 -4.49
CA ASP A 669 -2.07 24.13 -5.35
C ASP A 669 -2.46 23.94 -6.83
N TYR A 670 -2.75 22.69 -7.24
CA TYR A 670 -3.15 22.31 -8.58
C TYR A 670 -4.49 21.54 -8.54
N PRO A 671 -5.64 22.25 -8.45
CA PRO A 671 -6.91 21.67 -8.03
C PRO A 671 -7.61 20.79 -9.08
N THR A 672 -7.07 20.67 -10.29
CA THR A 672 -7.63 19.85 -11.37
C THR A 672 -6.58 18.89 -11.92
N THR A 673 -7.04 17.81 -12.55
CA THR A 673 -6.14 16.83 -13.18
C THR A 673 -5.30 17.47 -14.29
N ALA A 674 -5.87 18.43 -15.04
CA ALA A 674 -5.14 19.19 -16.04
C ALA A 674 -4.06 20.10 -15.42
N ALA A 675 -4.40 20.87 -14.37
CA ALA A 675 -3.45 21.75 -13.70
C ALA A 675 -2.29 20.95 -13.06
N LEU A 676 -2.60 19.79 -12.49
CA LEU A 676 -1.59 18.89 -11.92
C LEU A 676 -0.68 18.31 -13.01
N ALA A 677 -1.23 17.93 -14.17
CA ALA A 677 -0.44 17.46 -15.31
C ALA A 677 0.52 18.55 -15.84
N ASP A 678 0.07 19.81 -15.91
CA ASP A 678 0.93 20.93 -16.28
C ASP A 678 2.08 21.12 -15.28
N HIS A 679 1.80 21.00 -13.98
CA HIS A 679 2.83 21.08 -12.94
C HIS A 679 3.84 19.93 -13.02
N VAL A 680 3.37 18.70 -13.17
CA VAL A 680 4.21 17.50 -13.33
C VAL A 680 5.12 17.65 -14.54
N ARG A 681 4.59 18.15 -15.68
CA ARG A 681 5.39 18.44 -16.87
C ARG A 681 6.46 19.48 -16.58
N ALA A 682 6.09 20.60 -15.95
CA ALA A 682 7.02 21.67 -15.63
C ALA A 682 8.17 21.18 -14.73
N GLN A 683 7.88 20.33 -13.74
CA GLN A 683 8.88 19.72 -12.87
C GLN A 683 9.82 18.76 -13.61
N LEU A 684 9.28 17.92 -14.50
CA LEU A 684 10.06 16.95 -15.27
C LEU A 684 10.99 17.59 -16.31
N LEU A 685 10.68 18.81 -16.75
CA LEU A 685 11.40 19.54 -17.80
C LEU A 685 12.19 20.76 -17.29
N GLN A 686 12.36 20.92 -15.97
CA GLN A 686 13.15 22.03 -15.41
C GLN A 686 14.58 22.01 -15.98
N GLY A 687 14.94 23.06 -16.73
CA GLY A 687 16.26 23.22 -17.35
C GLY A 687 16.26 23.69 -18.82
N GLU A 688 15.11 23.68 -19.51
CA GLU A 688 14.99 24.18 -20.88
C GLU A 688 14.26 25.53 -20.91
N THR A 689 14.96 26.59 -21.29
CA THR A 689 14.32 27.77 -21.89
C THR A 689 13.84 27.36 -23.28
N GLU A 690 12.56 27.04 -23.43
CA GLU A 690 11.93 26.78 -24.74
C GLU A 690 11.98 28.06 -25.59
N ASP A 691 12.69 28.00 -26.72
CA ASP A 691 12.57 28.97 -27.80
C ASP A 691 11.38 28.52 -28.69
N ASP A 692 10.21 29.10 -28.45
CA ASP A 692 8.90 28.74 -29.03
C ASP A 692 8.93 28.67 -30.59
N THR A 693 9.90 29.34 -31.21
CA THR A 693 10.07 29.42 -32.66
C THR A 693 10.64 28.15 -33.29
N THR A 694 11.49 27.41 -32.58
CA THR A 694 12.19 26.23 -33.11
C THR A 694 11.27 25.00 -33.13
N SER A 695 10.39 24.86 -32.12
CA SER A 695 9.42 23.76 -32.01
C SER A 695 8.39 23.72 -33.14
N VAL A 696 7.95 24.89 -33.64
CA VAL A 696 6.95 24.96 -34.72
C VAL A 696 7.56 24.55 -36.07
N LEU A 697 8.82 24.91 -36.30
CA LEU A 697 9.56 24.54 -37.51
C LEU A 697 9.83 23.03 -37.55
N ASP A 698 10.16 22.42 -36.42
CA ASP A 698 10.36 20.96 -36.34
C ASP A 698 9.08 20.17 -36.62
N GLU A 699 7.93 20.66 -36.15
CA GLU A 699 6.63 20.03 -36.43
C GLU A 699 6.24 20.16 -37.92
N LEU A 700 6.56 21.30 -38.56
CA LEU A 700 6.37 21.51 -39.99
C LEU A 700 7.26 20.57 -40.84
N ASN A 701 8.51 20.38 -40.45
CA ASN A 701 9.44 19.46 -41.12
C ASN A 701 8.95 17.99 -41.02
N ARG A 702 8.37 17.60 -39.87
CA ARG A 702 7.75 16.28 -39.69
C ARG A 702 6.52 16.10 -40.58
N LEU A 703 5.68 17.12 -40.67
CA LEU A 703 4.51 17.14 -41.54
C LEU A 703 4.92 17.02 -43.02
N GLU A 704 5.97 17.72 -43.44
CA GLU A 704 6.53 17.62 -44.79
C GLU A 704 6.99 16.19 -45.13
N ALA A 705 7.63 15.50 -44.19
CA ALA A 705 8.04 14.11 -44.36
C ALA A 705 6.84 13.15 -44.53
N VAL A 706 5.77 13.33 -43.75
CA VAL A 706 4.54 12.52 -43.86
C VAL A 706 3.78 12.82 -45.16
N LEU A 707 3.79 14.07 -45.61
CA LEU A 707 3.14 14.49 -46.85
C LEU A 707 3.88 14.02 -48.11
N SER A 708 5.18 13.75 -48.00
CA SER A 708 6.02 13.28 -49.11
C SER A 708 5.63 11.91 -49.66
N ASP A 709 4.90 11.11 -48.88
CA ASP A 709 4.39 9.78 -49.25
C ASP A 709 2.98 9.80 -49.88
N LEU A 710 2.32 10.97 -49.94
CA LEU A 710 0.97 11.12 -50.50
C LEU A 710 1.02 11.73 -51.91
N SER A 711 0.38 11.07 -52.89
CA SER A 711 0.24 11.66 -54.22
C SER A 711 -0.85 12.76 -54.22
N PRO A 712 -0.60 13.95 -54.80
CA PRO A 712 -1.59 15.01 -54.92
C PRO A 712 -2.83 14.63 -55.73
N SER A 713 -2.78 13.52 -56.47
CA SER A 713 -3.87 13.01 -57.31
C SER A 713 -4.88 12.12 -56.57
N ASP A 714 -4.56 11.68 -55.34
CA ASP A 714 -5.45 10.84 -54.55
C ASP A 714 -6.45 11.69 -53.76
N VAL A 715 -7.67 11.16 -53.54
CA VAL A 715 -8.76 11.88 -52.86
C VAL A 715 -8.33 12.40 -51.48
N ALA A 716 -7.53 11.62 -50.74
CA ALA A 716 -6.94 12.02 -49.47
C ALA A 716 -5.91 13.16 -49.62
N GLY A 717 -5.09 13.14 -50.68
CA GLY A 717 -4.12 14.20 -50.98
C GLY A 717 -4.79 15.53 -51.35
N ALA A 718 -5.93 15.48 -52.06
CA ALA A 718 -6.70 16.67 -52.42
C ALA A 718 -7.35 17.35 -51.20
N GLU A 719 -7.91 16.58 -50.25
CA GLU A 719 -8.44 17.12 -48.99
C GLU A 719 -7.35 17.74 -48.11
N VAL A 720 -6.18 17.10 -48.05
CA VAL A 720 -5.03 17.60 -47.28
C VAL A 720 -4.49 18.90 -47.91
N ALA A 721 -4.34 18.96 -49.24
CA ALA A 721 -3.94 20.19 -49.93
C ALA A 721 -4.93 21.34 -49.74
N ALA A 722 -6.24 21.06 -49.70
CA ALA A 722 -7.28 22.05 -49.42
C ALA A 722 -7.18 22.61 -47.98
N LYS A 723 -6.90 21.75 -46.99
CA LYS A 723 -6.66 22.17 -45.59
C LYS A 723 -5.40 23.00 -45.43
N ILE A 724 -4.29 22.65 -46.10
CA ILE A 724 -3.04 23.43 -46.08
C ILE A 724 -3.27 24.81 -46.71
N LYS A 725 -3.97 24.89 -47.85
CA LYS A 725 -4.36 26.18 -48.46
C LYS A 725 -5.23 27.02 -47.54
N SER A 726 -6.18 26.40 -46.82
CA SER A 726 -7.04 27.09 -45.87
C SER A 726 -6.27 27.63 -44.66
N LEU A 727 -5.25 26.92 -44.19
CA LEU A 727 -4.35 27.37 -43.12
C LEU A 727 -3.47 28.53 -43.60
N LEU A 728 -2.88 28.43 -44.80
CA LEU A 728 -2.11 29.51 -45.41
C LEU A 728 -2.95 30.78 -45.64
N SER A 729 -4.21 30.64 -46.06
CA SER A 729 -5.10 31.80 -46.19
C SER A 729 -5.49 32.42 -44.85
N HIS A 730 -5.64 31.61 -43.80
CA HIS A 730 -5.89 32.13 -42.44
C HIS A 730 -4.67 32.88 -41.90
N TRP A 731 -3.47 32.39 -42.18
CA TRP A 731 -2.23 33.05 -41.74
C TRP A 731 -1.97 34.34 -42.53
N GLY A 732 -2.18 34.31 -43.85
CA GLY A 732 -2.05 35.49 -44.71
C GLY A 732 -3.04 36.61 -44.38
N ALA A 733 -4.27 36.27 -43.96
CA ALA A 733 -5.27 37.24 -43.51
C ALA A 733 -4.93 37.90 -42.16
N ALA A 734 -4.05 37.30 -41.36
CA ALA A 734 -3.57 37.88 -40.11
C ALA A 734 -2.43 38.89 -40.31
N THR A 735 -1.69 38.79 -41.42
CA THR A 735 -0.59 39.72 -41.78
C THR A 735 -1.05 40.91 -42.64
N ASP A 736 -2.28 40.88 -43.18
CA ASP A 736 -2.82 41.94 -44.07
C ASP A 736 -3.67 43.00 -43.31
N ARG A 737 -3.47 43.11 -41.98
CA ARG A 737 -4.21 44.04 -41.10
C ARG A 737 -3.44 45.31 -40.72
N ASP A 738 -2.39 45.67 -41.45
CA ASP A 738 -1.83 47.02 -41.41
C ASP A 738 -2.26 47.77 -42.67
N ILE A 739 -3.49 48.29 -42.66
CA ILE A 739 -3.95 49.28 -43.66
C ILE A 739 -3.62 50.66 -43.10
N GLU A 740 -2.69 51.36 -43.75
CA GLU A 740 -2.34 52.76 -43.47
C GLU A 740 -3.58 53.66 -43.64
N LEU A 741 -4.08 54.18 -42.51
CA LEU A 741 -5.17 55.17 -42.44
C LEU A 741 -4.87 56.49 -43.16
N ASP A 742 -3.61 56.75 -43.52
CA ASP A 742 -3.17 58.02 -44.09
C ASP A 742 -3.39 58.15 -45.61
N SER A 743 -3.81 57.08 -46.30
CA SER A 743 -4.05 57.10 -47.75
C SER A 743 -5.48 56.75 -48.18
N ALA A 744 -6.41 56.58 -47.23
CA ALA A 744 -7.79 56.22 -47.54
C ALA A 744 -8.52 57.41 -48.19
N THR A 745 -9.28 57.14 -49.24
CA THR A 745 -10.12 58.17 -49.87
C THR A 745 -11.38 58.42 -49.04
N ASP A 746 -11.97 59.63 -49.15
CA ASP A 746 -13.15 60.02 -48.34
C ASP A 746 -14.30 59.01 -48.48
N GLU A 747 -14.49 58.41 -49.65
CA GLU A 747 -15.53 57.41 -49.92
C GLU A 747 -15.30 56.09 -49.15
N GLU A 748 -14.04 55.67 -49.01
CA GLU A 748 -13.64 54.47 -48.25
C GLU A 748 -13.71 54.69 -46.73
N MET A 749 -13.46 55.93 -46.26
CA MET A 749 -13.66 56.31 -44.86
C MET A 749 -15.14 56.30 -44.46
N PHE A 750 -16.05 56.72 -45.33
CA PHE A 750 -17.49 56.68 -45.05
C PHE A 750 -18.05 55.25 -45.02
N ASP A 751 -17.54 54.35 -45.86
CA ASP A 751 -17.91 52.93 -45.85
C ASP A 751 -17.43 52.21 -44.58
N LEU A 752 -16.28 52.63 -44.02
CA LEU A 752 -15.73 52.06 -42.78
C LEU A 752 -16.55 52.50 -41.55
N LEU A 753 -16.93 53.78 -41.49
CA LEU A 753 -17.79 54.32 -40.43
C LEU A 753 -19.22 53.75 -40.47
N GLY A 754 -19.77 53.50 -41.67
CA GLY A 754 -21.08 52.86 -41.83
C GLY A 754 -21.13 51.43 -41.28
N LYS A 755 -20.03 50.67 -41.43
CA LYS A 755 -19.90 49.29 -40.92
C LYS A 755 -19.66 49.22 -39.41
N GLU A 756 -18.96 50.17 -38.82
CA GLU A 756 -18.61 50.13 -37.40
C GLU A 756 -19.74 50.68 -36.49
N PHE A 757 -20.51 51.66 -36.97
CA PHE A 757 -21.59 52.29 -36.19
C PHE A 757 -23.02 51.92 -36.63
N GLY A 758 -23.18 51.11 -37.68
CA GLY A 758 -24.46 50.51 -38.05
C GLY A 758 -25.54 51.51 -38.44
N ILE A 759 -25.19 52.55 -39.19
CA ILE A 759 -26.16 53.49 -39.78
C ILE A 759 -26.10 53.32 -41.30
N SER A 760 -27.23 52.95 -41.90
CA SER A 760 -27.38 52.78 -43.35
C SER A 760 -27.53 54.10 -44.09
#